data_AF-A0A4S8L6W3-F1
#
_entry.id   AF-A0A4S8L6W3-F1
#
_cell.length_a   1.000
_cell.length_b   1.000
_cell.length_c   1.000
_cell.angle_alpha   90.00
_cell.angle_beta   90.00
_cell.angle_gamma   90.00
#
_symmetry.space_group_name_H-M   'P 1'
#
loop_
_entity.id
_entity.type
_entity.pdbx_description
1 polymer ?
#
loop_
_entity_poly.entity_id
_entity_poly.type
_entity_poly.pdbx_seq_one_letter_code
_entity_poly.pdbx_strand_id
1 'polypeptide(L)'
;MPLFSKHSVDPQRPDGYWIETFPYTLDDKAVPHLIGYGLGTSNSTSKIQLYLNPSNPRSPALPVSDVGWQRQEIAELRFPVACSYADIAVSNPGFNDVILSDEYGPSMDDICPNGGRISWFKNTGTMDSNHWDRRYIGKSPGMHRLKVGHFTTIEKIQIIAVPIVIASSDLESPVPVIIYTSPDNPESYPVNDDTKGWKVDRPFSKEFRLVHEIYIYHPSSDVGANLDKILLAGREGINLIWYCPSRGQWQKQNIGQGLPKDPGGKNPYWGSGSVAVAKVRDDRAGYIACAEAFHGNHVSVYIKGSTAPADQLEDIKWTRYELENLGPLNSKYTGSIHQVVCADIDGDGVEEILVAMMGADPPTSEKTGVWCYKPVDLARGVFSRTKLSDDSAGRIGVGDFTGRGLIDFATISYSVPDYFESPNPAVNMYESNFKITAQKLNDEVLFMIPNPPALMSNAIDEAEFLDVSSRRLALVVAGPNGNYLVKRGSGVKVIFGQLSWQDNEDKTQTRTQATSPFRVVSNIINADSVQAGPAGAAFVILRESTTSGRPPYPDMNQLEANNIFPERFPEEVKNMRFDWVKVENRPWANGRFKDLEFYNLVGFQVRIGDDSLTNICHIQMWTAGVGVSAGFHNHTDAIFCEIHSCIVNGTGNGGMSWATVDDNKFNPADPDKSQYDSLVVPDMHEHGPLWRVREDGLPKLRNNGTVDYPWHAWLAGDVGGGQRQSFDVWLAFEFPSLIAKSLRADMLFPSPGIYTLLCKANATQGAASVQDSNSTDGTAIIGVEPNKEKADQQWKIAIIAGTNAVTALNVGSGSFASSSWPPVSDQQLVGSRSLAVLGVTSNWVL
;
A
#
# COMPACT_ATOMS: atom_id res chain seq x y z
N MET A 1 -1.69 0.33 5.52
CA MET A 1 -2.34 1.09 4.43
C MET A 1 -1.30 1.63 3.46
N PRO A 2 -1.39 1.30 2.15
CA PRO A 2 -0.60 1.96 1.11
C PRO A 2 -0.94 3.44 0.98
N LEU A 3 -0.04 4.20 0.35
CA LEU A 3 -0.36 5.52 -0.20
C LEU A 3 -1.16 5.33 -1.49
N PHE A 4 -1.95 6.33 -1.87
CA PHE A 4 -2.69 6.31 -3.13
C PHE A 4 -2.36 7.53 -3.99
N SER A 5 -2.07 7.30 -5.27
CA SER A 5 -1.85 8.36 -6.25
C SER A 5 -3.10 8.55 -7.10
N LYS A 6 -3.63 9.78 -7.13
CA LYS A 6 -4.83 10.11 -7.90
C LYS A 6 -4.48 10.29 -9.39
N HIS A 7 -5.23 9.61 -10.24
CA HIS A 7 -5.24 9.76 -11.68
C HIS A 7 -6.64 10.19 -12.13
N SER A 8 -6.71 11.29 -12.86
CA SER A 8 -7.97 11.72 -13.47
C SER A 8 -8.26 10.83 -14.68
N VAL A 9 -9.38 10.10 -14.64
CA VAL A 9 -9.86 9.26 -15.76
C VAL A 9 -10.77 10.09 -16.66
N ASP A 10 -11.67 10.86 -16.06
CA ASP A 10 -12.52 11.83 -16.75
C ASP A 10 -12.69 13.06 -15.86
N PRO A 11 -11.92 14.14 -16.07
CA PRO A 11 -11.84 15.27 -15.14
C PRO A 11 -13.11 16.12 -15.09
N GLN A 12 -14.00 15.99 -16.07
CA GLN A 12 -15.18 16.82 -16.17
C GLN A 12 -16.34 16.07 -16.82
N ARG A 13 -17.39 15.89 -16.04
CA ARG A 13 -18.64 15.28 -16.46
C ARG A 13 -19.84 16.19 -16.18
N PRO A 14 -20.91 16.08 -16.97
CA PRO A 14 -22.16 16.78 -16.69
C PRO A 14 -22.88 16.22 -15.44
N ASP A 15 -22.65 14.96 -15.12
CA ASP A 15 -23.29 14.21 -14.03
C ASP A 15 -22.44 12.99 -13.61
N GLY A 16 -22.87 12.26 -12.57
CA GLY A 16 -22.20 11.03 -12.14
C GLY A 16 -23.03 10.18 -11.17
N TYR A 17 -23.03 8.87 -11.39
CA TYR A 17 -23.81 7.92 -10.58
C TYR A 17 -23.15 6.54 -10.47
N TRP A 18 -22.73 5.95 -11.59
CA TRP A 18 -22.20 4.59 -11.64
C TRP A 18 -20.76 4.55 -12.15
N ILE A 19 -19.95 3.71 -11.51
CA ILE A 19 -18.64 3.26 -11.99
C ILE A 19 -18.58 1.75 -11.76
N GLU A 20 -18.10 0.99 -12.75
CA GLU A 20 -17.92 -0.46 -12.67
C GLU A 20 -16.53 -0.85 -13.15
N THR A 21 -15.83 -1.69 -12.39
CA THR A 21 -14.63 -2.38 -12.86
C THR A 21 -15.03 -3.39 -13.93
N PHE A 22 -14.57 -3.18 -15.17
CA PHE A 22 -15.02 -3.95 -16.33
C PHE A 22 -13.84 -4.70 -16.98
N PRO A 23 -13.66 -6.00 -16.69
CA PRO A 23 -12.74 -6.85 -17.43
C PRO A 23 -13.31 -7.08 -18.83
N TYR A 24 -12.61 -6.65 -19.89
CA TYR A 24 -13.12 -6.75 -21.25
C TYR A 24 -13.27 -8.20 -21.72
N THR A 25 -12.34 -9.06 -21.30
CA THR A 25 -12.38 -10.52 -21.48
C THR A 25 -12.42 -11.25 -20.14
N LEU A 26 -12.79 -12.54 -20.14
CA LEU A 26 -12.77 -13.37 -18.92
C LEU A 26 -11.37 -13.57 -18.33
N ASP A 27 -10.33 -13.39 -19.14
CA ASP A 27 -8.93 -13.51 -18.73
C ASP A 27 -8.34 -12.18 -18.22
N ASP A 28 -9.05 -11.05 -18.39
CA ASP A 28 -8.62 -9.72 -17.93
C ASP A 28 -8.83 -9.53 -16.43
N LYS A 29 -8.19 -10.38 -15.63
CA LYS A 29 -8.21 -10.28 -14.16
C LYS A 29 -7.31 -9.16 -13.63
N ALA A 30 -6.33 -8.76 -14.43
CA ALA A 30 -5.45 -7.62 -14.21
C ALA A 30 -5.70 -6.59 -15.30
N VAL A 31 -5.45 -5.31 -15.01
CA VAL A 31 -5.65 -4.15 -15.89
C VAL A 31 -7.05 -4.04 -16.53
N PRO A 32 -8.16 -4.18 -15.76
CA PRO A 32 -9.50 -4.04 -16.30
C PRO A 32 -9.78 -2.60 -16.76
N HIS A 33 -10.79 -2.44 -17.60
CA HIS A 33 -11.33 -1.14 -17.98
C HIS A 33 -12.33 -0.64 -16.94
N LEU A 34 -12.89 0.55 -17.17
CA LEU A 34 -13.95 1.11 -16.34
C LEU A 34 -15.17 1.44 -17.20
N ILE A 35 -16.37 1.19 -16.69
CA ILE A 35 -17.61 1.73 -17.28
C ILE A 35 -18.17 2.78 -16.34
N GLY A 36 -18.44 3.99 -16.82
CA GLY A 36 -19.00 5.06 -16.00
C GLY A 36 -20.01 5.96 -16.70
N TYR A 37 -21.01 6.40 -15.93
CA TYR A 37 -22.11 7.24 -16.40
C TYR A 37 -22.89 7.89 -15.23
N GLY A 38 -23.70 8.91 -15.54
CA GLY A 38 -24.73 9.44 -14.63
C GLY A 38 -26.15 9.11 -15.13
N LEU A 39 -27.18 9.69 -14.50
CA LEU A 39 -28.57 9.40 -14.87
C LEU A 39 -29.02 10.17 -16.14
N GLY A 40 -28.31 11.21 -16.55
CA GLY A 40 -28.80 12.18 -17.52
C GLY A 40 -29.90 13.06 -16.92
N THR A 41 -30.69 13.70 -17.78
CA THR A 41 -31.77 14.61 -17.39
C THR A 41 -33.01 14.40 -18.23
N SER A 42 -34.12 15.06 -17.89
CA SER A 42 -35.32 15.09 -18.74
C SER A 42 -35.07 15.66 -20.14
N ASN A 43 -34.00 16.46 -20.31
CA ASN A 43 -33.65 17.11 -21.57
C ASN A 43 -32.48 16.44 -22.30
N SER A 44 -31.76 15.53 -21.65
CA SER A 44 -30.55 14.91 -22.21
C SER A 44 -30.42 13.46 -21.75
N THR A 45 -30.19 12.58 -22.71
CA THR A 45 -29.79 11.19 -22.45
C THR A 45 -28.41 11.12 -21.78
N SER A 46 -28.17 10.01 -21.10
CA SER A 46 -26.87 9.70 -20.50
C SER A 46 -26.05 8.82 -21.43
N LYS A 47 -24.77 9.17 -21.58
CA LYS A 47 -23.82 8.41 -22.36
C LYS A 47 -23.13 7.39 -21.48
N ILE A 48 -23.23 6.12 -21.85
CA ILE A 48 -22.55 5.00 -21.19
C ILE A 48 -21.13 4.93 -21.75
N GLN A 49 -20.15 5.33 -20.96
CA GLN A 49 -18.76 5.42 -21.39
C GLN A 49 -17.96 4.21 -20.89
N LEU A 50 -17.27 3.55 -21.81
CA LEU A 50 -16.17 2.64 -21.53
C LEU A 50 -14.86 3.46 -21.55
N TYR A 51 -14.19 3.50 -20.42
CA TYR A 51 -12.88 4.10 -20.26
C TYR A 51 -11.82 3.01 -20.44
N LEU A 52 -11.06 3.12 -21.53
CA LEU A 52 -10.00 2.18 -21.88
C LEU A 52 -8.79 2.42 -20.98
N ASN A 53 -8.38 1.37 -20.28
CA ASN A 53 -7.26 1.39 -19.36
C ASN A 53 -5.95 1.43 -20.14
N PRO A 54 -5.14 2.50 -20.03
CA PRO A 54 -3.89 2.62 -20.78
C PRO A 54 -2.85 1.54 -20.45
N SER A 55 -2.97 0.88 -19.29
CA SER A 55 -2.11 -0.24 -18.90
C SER A 55 -2.56 -1.57 -19.52
N ASN A 56 -3.74 -1.62 -20.14
CA ASN A 56 -4.24 -2.84 -20.78
C ASN A 56 -3.60 -3.02 -22.16
N PRO A 57 -2.98 -4.18 -22.45
CA PRO A 57 -2.27 -4.41 -23.71
C PRO A 57 -3.19 -4.44 -24.94
N ARG A 58 -4.51 -4.59 -24.77
CA ARG A 58 -5.49 -4.51 -25.87
C ARG A 58 -5.93 -3.09 -26.17
N SER A 59 -5.61 -2.11 -25.33
CA SER A 59 -5.96 -0.72 -25.60
C SER A 59 -5.16 -0.16 -26.79
N PRO A 60 -5.77 0.67 -27.65
CA PRO A 60 -5.07 1.26 -28.78
C PRO A 60 -3.84 2.04 -28.32
N ALA A 61 -2.70 1.86 -29.01
CA ALA A 61 -1.51 2.64 -28.74
C ALA A 61 -1.77 4.13 -29.05
N LEU A 62 -1.67 4.98 -28.05
CA LEU A 62 -1.82 6.42 -28.18
C LEU A 62 -0.51 7.06 -28.68
N PRO A 63 -0.57 8.14 -29.48
CA PRO A 63 0.57 9.04 -29.65
C PRO A 63 1.04 9.52 -28.27
N VAL A 64 2.35 9.66 -28.08
CA VAL A 64 3.00 10.01 -26.80
C VAL A 64 2.44 11.30 -26.15
N SER A 65 1.77 12.16 -26.92
CA SER A 65 1.14 13.39 -26.44
C SER A 65 -0.23 13.21 -25.75
N ASP A 66 -0.90 12.06 -25.91
CA ASP A 66 -2.25 11.78 -25.40
C ASP A 66 -2.20 10.69 -24.32
N VAL A 67 -1.42 10.90 -23.25
CA VAL A 67 -1.32 9.94 -22.13
C VAL A 67 -2.58 10.06 -21.26
N GLY A 68 -3.62 9.27 -21.55
CA GLY A 68 -4.87 9.31 -20.80
C GLY A 68 -5.82 8.16 -21.11
N TRP A 69 -6.86 8.01 -20.29
CA TRP A 69 -7.92 7.02 -20.51
C TRP A 69 -8.77 7.45 -21.70
N GLN A 70 -8.76 6.66 -22.77
CA GLN A 70 -9.65 6.90 -23.92
C GLN A 70 -11.08 6.56 -23.57
N ARG A 71 -12.02 7.26 -24.19
CA ARG A 71 -13.46 7.08 -24.00
C ARG A 71 -14.10 6.46 -25.23
N GLN A 72 -14.87 5.42 -25.04
CA GLN A 72 -15.69 4.75 -26.04
C GLN A 72 -17.14 4.76 -25.58
N GLU A 73 -18.06 5.15 -26.45
CA GLU A 73 -19.48 5.22 -26.12
C GLU A 73 -20.14 3.88 -26.43
N ILE A 74 -20.56 3.15 -25.38
CA ILE A 74 -21.26 1.87 -25.52
C ILE A 74 -22.70 2.11 -25.98
N ALA A 75 -23.37 3.09 -25.38
CA ALA A 75 -24.77 3.41 -25.63
C ALA A 75 -25.14 4.81 -25.13
N GLU A 76 -26.27 5.32 -25.60
CA GLU A 76 -26.91 6.53 -25.09
C GLU A 76 -28.33 6.18 -24.62
N LEU A 77 -28.59 6.33 -23.32
CA LEU A 77 -29.79 5.79 -22.66
C LEU A 77 -30.50 6.87 -21.83
N ARG A 78 -31.82 6.74 -21.67
CA ARG A 78 -32.60 7.63 -20.78
C ARG A 78 -32.60 7.06 -19.38
N PHE A 79 -32.10 7.83 -18.40
CA PHE A 79 -32.12 7.45 -16.99
C PHE A 79 -31.58 6.05 -16.71
N PRO A 80 -30.34 5.71 -17.16
CA PRO A 80 -29.69 4.47 -16.79
C PRO A 80 -29.34 4.47 -15.30
N VAL A 81 -29.43 3.32 -14.64
CA VAL A 81 -29.17 3.20 -13.20
C VAL A 81 -28.08 2.16 -12.93
N ALA A 82 -28.40 0.87 -12.94
CA ALA A 82 -27.47 -0.19 -12.58
C ALA A 82 -26.78 -0.84 -13.79
N CYS A 83 -25.54 -1.28 -13.57
CA CYS A 83 -24.72 -2.02 -14.51
C CYS A 83 -24.23 -3.33 -13.89
N SER A 84 -24.09 -4.35 -14.75
CA SER A 84 -23.34 -5.59 -14.49
C SER A 84 -22.79 -6.08 -15.82
N TYR A 85 -21.99 -7.14 -15.81
CA TYR A 85 -21.46 -7.74 -17.03
C TYR A 85 -21.42 -9.26 -16.94
N ALA A 86 -21.38 -9.92 -18.10
CA ALA A 86 -21.25 -11.38 -18.24
C ALA A 86 -20.90 -11.76 -19.69
N ASP A 87 -20.35 -12.95 -19.90
CA ASP A 87 -20.14 -13.53 -21.24
C ASP A 87 -21.45 -14.14 -21.80
N ILE A 88 -22.28 -13.34 -22.48
CA ILE A 88 -23.61 -13.74 -22.97
C ILE A 88 -23.54 -14.17 -24.45
N ALA A 89 -22.75 -13.48 -25.26
CA ALA A 89 -22.72 -13.65 -26.70
C ALA A 89 -22.12 -14.99 -27.14
N VAL A 90 -22.95 -15.86 -27.70
CA VAL A 90 -22.53 -17.21 -28.16
C VAL A 90 -21.60 -17.13 -29.37
N SER A 91 -21.71 -16.09 -30.19
CA SER A 91 -20.87 -15.88 -31.38
C SER A 91 -19.47 -15.34 -31.07
N ASN A 92 -19.22 -14.83 -29.86
CA ASN A 92 -17.91 -14.31 -29.46
C ASN A 92 -17.63 -14.61 -27.97
N PRO A 93 -17.51 -15.89 -27.60
CA PRO A 93 -17.33 -16.29 -26.21
C PRO A 93 -16.00 -15.76 -25.65
N GLY A 94 -15.96 -15.56 -24.34
CA GLY A 94 -14.80 -15.05 -23.62
C GLY A 94 -14.72 -13.54 -23.50
N PHE A 95 -15.68 -12.81 -24.07
CA PHE A 95 -15.80 -11.34 -23.94
C PHE A 95 -16.97 -11.00 -23.03
N ASN A 96 -16.75 -10.11 -22.06
CA ASN A 96 -17.84 -9.66 -21.22
C ASN A 96 -18.73 -8.68 -21.98
N ASP A 97 -20.02 -8.99 -22.03
CA ASP A 97 -21.09 -8.11 -22.47
C ASP A 97 -21.59 -7.25 -21.30
N VAL A 98 -22.16 -6.10 -21.62
CA VAL A 98 -22.65 -5.14 -20.61
C VAL A 98 -24.15 -5.29 -20.43
N ILE A 99 -24.63 -5.30 -19.19
CA ILE A 99 -26.05 -5.40 -18.85
C ILE A 99 -26.43 -4.14 -18.07
N LEU A 100 -27.44 -3.41 -18.54
CA LEU A 100 -27.86 -2.14 -17.95
C LEU A 100 -29.36 -2.12 -17.71
N SER A 101 -29.76 -1.40 -16.66
CA SER A 101 -31.14 -0.95 -16.49
C SER A 101 -31.28 0.51 -16.90
N ASP A 102 -32.34 0.84 -17.64
CA ASP A 102 -32.67 2.20 -18.06
C ASP A 102 -34.18 2.48 -18.05
N GLU A 103 -34.57 3.66 -18.52
CA GLU A 103 -35.96 4.16 -18.46
C GLU A 103 -36.50 4.19 -17.02
N TYR A 104 -35.65 4.51 -16.04
CA TYR A 104 -36.05 4.59 -14.62
C TYR A 104 -37.01 5.77 -14.37
N GLY A 105 -36.67 6.94 -14.91
CA GLY A 105 -37.23 8.24 -14.53
C GLY A 105 -36.19 9.10 -13.80
N PRO A 106 -36.42 10.40 -13.56
CA PRO A 106 -35.42 11.25 -12.92
C PRO A 106 -35.30 11.03 -11.40
N SER A 107 -36.32 10.50 -10.72
CA SER A 107 -36.29 10.30 -9.26
C SER A 107 -37.30 9.26 -8.78
N MET A 108 -37.28 8.93 -7.49
CA MET A 108 -38.31 8.08 -6.86
C MET A 108 -39.71 8.71 -6.86
N ASP A 109 -39.82 10.03 -7.03
CA ASP A 109 -41.09 10.76 -7.16
C ASP A 109 -41.57 10.86 -8.61
N ASP A 110 -40.78 10.42 -9.58
CA ASP A 110 -41.10 10.46 -11.00
C ASP A 110 -40.57 9.20 -11.70
N ILE A 111 -41.21 8.07 -11.40
CA ILE A 111 -40.90 6.77 -11.97
C ILE A 111 -41.60 6.62 -13.32
N CYS A 112 -40.88 6.18 -14.35
CA CYS A 112 -41.49 5.86 -15.64
C CYS A 112 -42.40 4.62 -15.50
N PRO A 113 -43.74 4.74 -15.65
CA PRO A 113 -44.65 3.63 -15.35
C PRO A 113 -44.52 2.44 -16.30
N ASN A 114 -43.97 2.66 -17.50
CA ASN A 114 -43.76 1.63 -18.52
C ASN A 114 -42.28 1.28 -18.73
N GLY A 115 -41.39 1.91 -17.95
CA GLY A 115 -39.95 1.81 -18.04
C GLY A 115 -39.35 0.77 -17.10
N GLY A 116 -38.17 1.08 -16.56
CA GLY A 116 -37.34 0.15 -15.82
C GLY A 116 -36.93 -1.05 -16.68
N ARG A 117 -36.52 -0.76 -17.91
CA ARG A 117 -36.05 -1.74 -18.89
C ARG A 117 -34.69 -2.28 -18.45
N ILE A 118 -34.43 -3.54 -18.79
CA ILE A 118 -33.14 -4.20 -18.69
C ILE A 118 -32.76 -4.68 -20.07
N SER A 119 -31.55 -4.36 -20.50
CA SER A 119 -30.98 -4.78 -21.78
C SER A 119 -29.54 -5.25 -21.60
N TRP A 120 -29.08 -6.10 -22.52
CA TRP A 120 -27.67 -6.41 -22.66
C TRP A 120 -27.12 -5.85 -23.97
N PHE A 121 -25.85 -5.50 -23.96
CA PHE A 121 -25.12 -4.82 -25.03
C PHE A 121 -23.94 -5.69 -25.41
N LYS A 122 -23.96 -6.15 -26.67
CA LYS A 122 -23.00 -7.12 -27.16
C LYS A 122 -21.62 -6.50 -27.34
N ASN A 123 -20.62 -7.07 -26.68
CA ASN A 123 -19.22 -6.74 -26.91
C ASN A 123 -18.79 -7.23 -28.31
N THR A 124 -18.28 -6.30 -29.12
CA THR A 124 -17.88 -6.59 -30.50
C THR A 124 -16.54 -7.32 -30.59
N GLY A 125 -15.79 -7.42 -29.48
CA GLY A 125 -14.42 -7.92 -29.44
C GLY A 125 -13.39 -6.94 -30.01
N THR A 126 -13.81 -5.73 -30.39
CA THR A 126 -12.94 -4.67 -30.91
C THR A 126 -13.11 -3.36 -30.13
N MET A 127 -11.99 -2.69 -29.85
CA MET A 127 -11.92 -1.47 -29.03
C MET A 127 -12.22 -0.17 -29.80
N ASP A 128 -12.62 -0.27 -31.06
CA ASP A 128 -12.94 0.85 -31.95
C ASP A 128 -14.45 1.03 -32.19
N SER A 129 -15.27 0.07 -31.73
CA SER A 129 -16.69 0.05 -32.03
C SER A 129 -17.53 0.82 -31.01
N ASN A 130 -17.98 2.02 -31.34
CA ASN A 130 -19.04 2.67 -30.56
C ASN A 130 -20.41 2.02 -30.80
N HIS A 131 -21.36 2.24 -29.89
CA HIS A 131 -22.76 1.84 -30.01
C HIS A 131 -22.97 0.32 -30.18
N TRP A 132 -22.83 -0.41 -29.09
CA TRP A 132 -22.98 -1.86 -29.08
C TRP A 132 -24.43 -2.30 -29.32
N ASP A 133 -24.60 -3.46 -29.96
CA ASP A 133 -25.92 -4.02 -30.25
C ASP A 133 -26.69 -4.29 -28.96
N ARG A 134 -27.80 -3.57 -28.75
CA ARG A 134 -28.69 -3.74 -27.61
C ARG A 134 -29.75 -4.82 -27.87
N ARG A 135 -29.94 -5.71 -26.90
CA ARG A 135 -31.05 -6.67 -26.89
C ARG A 135 -31.78 -6.67 -25.55
N TYR A 136 -33.10 -6.77 -25.62
CA TYR A 136 -33.98 -6.68 -24.46
C TYR A 136 -33.96 -7.95 -23.61
N ILE A 137 -33.92 -7.79 -22.28
CA ILE A 137 -34.04 -8.87 -21.31
C ILE A 137 -35.43 -8.86 -20.68
N GLY A 138 -35.89 -7.70 -20.21
CA GLY A 138 -37.14 -7.58 -19.47
C GLY A 138 -37.34 -6.19 -18.92
N LYS A 139 -38.44 -5.96 -18.20
CA LYS A 139 -38.69 -4.69 -17.52
C LYS A 139 -39.52 -4.83 -16.25
N SER A 140 -39.35 -3.87 -15.36
CA SER A 140 -40.19 -3.65 -14.19
C SER A 140 -40.06 -2.19 -13.75
N PRO A 141 -41.15 -1.43 -13.58
CA PRO A 141 -41.09 -0.03 -13.18
C PRO A 141 -40.23 0.17 -11.93
N GLY A 142 -39.44 1.24 -11.94
CA GLY A 142 -38.50 1.59 -10.86
C GLY A 142 -37.30 0.66 -10.71
N MET A 143 -36.96 -0.12 -11.75
CA MET A 143 -35.75 -0.96 -11.78
C MET A 143 -34.51 -0.17 -11.38
N HIS A 144 -33.78 -0.65 -10.36
CA HIS A 144 -32.77 0.16 -9.68
C HIS A 144 -31.45 -0.58 -9.40
N ARG A 145 -31.47 -1.89 -9.15
CA ARG A 145 -30.26 -2.72 -9.02
C ARG A 145 -30.41 -4.03 -9.78
N LEU A 146 -29.29 -4.47 -10.35
CA LEU A 146 -29.17 -5.79 -10.96
C LEU A 146 -27.77 -6.36 -10.78
N LYS A 147 -27.67 -7.69 -10.76
CA LYS A 147 -26.40 -8.43 -10.74
C LYS A 147 -26.55 -9.74 -11.50
N VAL A 148 -25.43 -10.23 -12.01
CA VAL A 148 -25.31 -11.50 -12.75
C VAL A 148 -24.86 -12.61 -11.81
N GLY A 149 -25.32 -13.83 -12.06
CA GLY A 149 -24.79 -15.03 -11.42
C GLY A 149 -25.48 -16.30 -11.87
N HIS A 150 -25.29 -17.35 -11.08
CA HIS A 150 -25.87 -18.68 -11.23
C HIS A 150 -26.71 -19.00 -9.99
N PHE A 151 -28.00 -18.65 -10.01
CA PHE A 151 -28.84 -18.65 -8.82
C PHE A 151 -29.68 -19.91 -8.66
N THR A 152 -30.18 -20.48 -9.76
CA THR A 152 -30.97 -21.72 -9.78
C THR A 152 -30.38 -22.78 -10.70
N THR A 153 -29.41 -22.41 -11.53
CA THR A 153 -28.67 -23.30 -12.42
C THR A 153 -27.27 -22.74 -12.71
N ILE A 154 -26.31 -23.63 -12.92
CA ILE A 154 -24.94 -23.29 -13.38
C ILE A 154 -24.79 -23.34 -14.90
N GLU A 155 -25.79 -23.88 -15.62
CA GLU A 155 -25.71 -24.10 -17.08
C GLU A 155 -26.01 -22.83 -17.88
N LYS A 156 -26.71 -21.87 -17.27
CA LYS A 156 -27.12 -20.63 -17.93
C LYS A 156 -26.83 -19.45 -17.03
N ILE A 157 -26.47 -18.34 -17.67
CA ILE A 157 -26.39 -17.04 -17.01
C ILE A 157 -27.77 -16.61 -16.55
N GLN A 158 -27.83 -16.08 -15.34
CA GLN A 158 -29.03 -15.49 -14.76
C GLN A 158 -28.74 -14.08 -14.26
N ILE A 159 -29.79 -13.26 -14.26
CA ILE A 159 -29.74 -11.88 -13.78
C ILE A 159 -30.78 -11.73 -12.68
N ILE A 160 -30.34 -11.38 -11.48
CA ILE A 160 -31.24 -10.86 -10.45
C ILE A 160 -31.42 -9.36 -10.70
N ALA A 161 -32.67 -8.90 -10.67
CA ALA A 161 -33.01 -7.50 -10.85
C ALA A 161 -34.12 -7.10 -9.88
N VAL A 162 -33.96 -5.95 -9.23
CA VAL A 162 -34.85 -5.48 -8.17
C VAL A 162 -35.12 -3.98 -8.34
N PRO A 163 -36.40 -3.58 -8.49
CA PRO A 163 -36.81 -2.19 -8.36
C PRO A 163 -36.59 -1.63 -6.96
N ILE A 164 -36.38 -0.32 -6.81
CA ILE A 164 -36.37 0.31 -5.48
C ILE A 164 -37.78 0.65 -5.01
N VAL A 165 -38.63 1.10 -5.93
CA VAL A 165 -40.06 1.39 -5.77
C VAL A 165 -40.82 0.92 -7.02
N ILE A 166 -42.14 0.79 -6.95
CA ILE A 166 -42.96 0.33 -8.09
C ILE A 166 -43.70 1.47 -8.82
N ALA A 167 -43.78 2.65 -8.20
CA ALA A 167 -44.47 3.83 -8.73
C ALA A 167 -43.92 5.10 -8.07
N SER A 168 -44.18 6.25 -8.71
CA SER A 168 -43.82 7.58 -8.19
C SER A 168 -44.31 7.79 -6.76
N SER A 169 -43.40 8.17 -5.87
CA SER A 169 -43.63 8.47 -4.45
C SER A 169 -44.18 7.29 -3.62
N ASP A 170 -44.19 6.06 -4.15
CA ASP A 170 -44.62 4.87 -3.41
C ASP A 170 -43.44 4.21 -2.69
N LEU A 171 -43.21 4.66 -1.45
CA LEU A 171 -42.15 4.15 -0.58
C LEU A 171 -42.59 2.95 0.29
N GLU A 172 -43.85 2.52 0.18
CA GLU A 172 -44.46 1.55 1.09
C GLU A 172 -44.77 0.20 0.43
N SER A 173 -45.07 0.20 -0.87
CA SER A 173 -45.33 -1.05 -1.59
C SER A 173 -44.06 -1.88 -1.72
N PRO A 174 -44.15 -3.21 -1.50
CA PRO A 174 -43.04 -4.09 -1.76
C PRO A 174 -42.72 -4.18 -3.26
N VAL A 175 -41.46 -4.45 -3.56
CA VAL A 175 -40.93 -4.63 -4.91
C VAL A 175 -40.71 -6.12 -5.22
N PRO A 176 -40.83 -6.53 -6.49
CA PRO A 176 -40.50 -7.89 -6.87
C PRO A 176 -38.99 -8.10 -6.96
N VAL A 177 -38.50 -9.20 -6.37
CA VAL A 177 -37.21 -9.80 -6.73
C VAL A 177 -37.42 -10.63 -7.99
N ILE A 178 -36.69 -10.31 -9.06
CA ILE A 178 -36.89 -10.90 -10.38
C ILE A 178 -35.63 -11.64 -10.80
N ILE A 179 -35.79 -12.85 -11.31
CA ILE A 179 -34.71 -13.66 -11.90
C ILE A 179 -34.99 -13.83 -13.38
N TYR A 180 -34.13 -13.27 -14.23
CA TYR A 180 -34.14 -13.51 -15.66
C TYR A 180 -33.14 -14.60 -16.00
N THR A 181 -33.53 -15.57 -16.83
CA THR A 181 -32.64 -16.66 -17.27
C THR A 181 -32.38 -16.57 -18.76
N SER A 182 -31.10 -16.58 -19.14
CA SER A 182 -30.66 -16.50 -20.52
C SER A 182 -31.28 -17.63 -21.37
N PRO A 183 -31.79 -17.35 -22.60
CA PRO A 183 -32.18 -18.39 -23.54
C PRO A 183 -30.93 -19.10 -24.10
N ASP A 184 -31.10 -20.23 -24.80
CA ASP A 184 -29.97 -20.97 -25.38
C ASP A 184 -29.21 -20.18 -26.46
N ASN A 185 -29.91 -19.29 -27.15
CA ASN A 185 -29.32 -18.38 -28.12
C ASN A 185 -29.86 -16.95 -27.91
N PRO A 186 -29.23 -16.16 -27.02
CA PRO A 186 -29.62 -14.78 -26.73
C PRO A 186 -29.54 -13.86 -27.94
N GLU A 187 -28.66 -14.17 -28.90
CA GLU A 187 -28.46 -13.36 -30.10
C GLU A 187 -29.56 -13.51 -31.14
N SER A 188 -30.35 -14.58 -31.06
CA SER A 188 -31.54 -14.78 -31.91
C SER A 188 -32.67 -13.79 -31.61
N TYR A 189 -32.55 -13.00 -30.55
CA TYR A 189 -33.55 -12.01 -30.17
C TYR A 189 -33.30 -10.70 -30.95
N PRO A 190 -34.37 -9.98 -31.35
CA PRO A 190 -34.25 -8.73 -32.11
C PRO A 190 -33.34 -7.69 -31.46
N VAL A 191 -32.54 -7.00 -32.27
CA VAL A 191 -31.70 -5.87 -31.85
C VAL A 191 -32.57 -4.60 -31.80
N ASN A 192 -32.40 -3.79 -30.76
CA ASN A 192 -33.14 -2.52 -30.55
C ASN A 192 -34.67 -2.68 -30.52
N ASP A 193 -35.17 -3.84 -30.11
CA ASP A 193 -36.60 -4.15 -30.03
C ASP A 193 -36.91 -4.88 -28.71
N ASP A 194 -37.95 -4.40 -28.02
CA ASP A 194 -38.32 -4.80 -26.66
C ASP A 194 -39.50 -5.79 -26.62
N THR A 195 -39.83 -6.44 -27.74
CA THR A 195 -40.99 -7.35 -27.87
C THR A 195 -40.75 -8.75 -27.32
N LYS A 196 -39.49 -9.20 -27.24
CA LYS A 196 -39.12 -10.55 -26.82
C LYS A 196 -38.09 -10.49 -25.68
N GLY A 197 -38.51 -10.89 -24.48
CA GLY A 197 -37.66 -10.90 -23.28
C GLY A 197 -37.29 -12.32 -22.83
N TRP A 198 -36.34 -12.39 -21.89
CA TRP A 198 -35.87 -13.64 -21.28
C TRP A 198 -36.95 -14.30 -20.42
N LYS A 199 -36.75 -15.58 -20.10
CA LYS A 199 -37.62 -16.28 -19.13
C LYS A 199 -37.48 -15.58 -17.78
N VAL A 200 -38.62 -15.32 -17.12
CA VAL A 200 -38.70 -14.59 -15.86
C VAL A 200 -39.34 -15.43 -14.76
N ASP A 201 -38.69 -15.45 -13.60
CA ASP A 201 -39.21 -16.00 -12.34
C ASP A 201 -39.23 -14.89 -11.27
N ARG A 202 -40.22 -14.90 -10.37
CA ARG A 202 -40.40 -13.86 -9.33
C ARG A 202 -40.52 -14.50 -7.94
N PRO A 203 -39.42 -14.97 -7.34
CA PRO A 203 -39.46 -15.75 -6.11
C PRO A 203 -40.04 -14.99 -4.92
N PHE A 204 -39.87 -13.66 -4.87
CA PHE A 204 -40.37 -12.82 -3.78
C PHE A 204 -41.03 -11.57 -4.36
N SER A 205 -42.36 -11.48 -4.33
CA SER A 205 -43.10 -10.35 -4.94
C SER A 205 -43.71 -9.36 -3.94
N LYS A 206 -43.69 -9.68 -2.64
CA LYS A 206 -44.44 -8.93 -1.62
C LYS A 206 -43.65 -8.69 -0.33
N GLU A 207 -42.35 -8.91 -0.35
CA GLU A 207 -41.56 -9.01 0.88
C GLU A 207 -40.68 -7.79 1.13
N PHE A 208 -39.93 -7.36 0.12
CA PHE A 208 -38.86 -6.40 0.26
C PHE A 208 -39.28 -5.02 -0.22
N ARG A 209 -38.73 -3.96 0.37
CA ARG A 209 -38.98 -2.55 0.04
C ARG A 209 -37.67 -1.78 0.01
N LEU A 210 -37.62 -0.76 -0.85
CA LEU A 210 -36.49 0.16 -0.95
C LEU A 210 -35.15 -0.58 -1.07
N VAL A 211 -35.10 -1.65 -1.87
CA VAL A 211 -33.87 -2.41 -2.08
C VAL A 211 -32.89 -1.54 -2.86
N HIS A 212 -31.78 -1.20 -2.23
CA HIS A 212 -30.82 -0.22 -2.73
C HIS A 212 -29.46 -0.84 -3.10
N GLU A 213 -29.15 -2.06 -2.64
CA GLU A 213 -27.97 -2.80 -3.10
C GLU A 213 -28.22 -4.31 -3.14
N ILE A 214 -27.55 -4.97 -4.10
CA ILE A 214 -27.52 -6.42 -4.27
C ILE A 214 -26.05 -6.85 -4.22
N TYR A 215 -25.72 -7.75 -3.29
CA TYR A 215 -24.40 -8.38 -3.23
C TYR A 215 -24.53 -9.87 -3.55
N ILE A 216 -23.67 -10.36 -4.44
CA ILE A 216 -23.61 -11.78 -4.81
C ILE A 216 -22.49 -12.45 -4.04
N TYR A 217 -22.85 -13.45 -3.25
CA TYR A 217 -21.90 -14.28 -2.52
C TYR A 217 -21.67 -15.60 -3.26
N HIS A 218 -20.41 -15.84 -3.60
CA HIS A 218 -19.96 -17.05 -4.30
C HIS A 218 -19.37 -18.04 -3.27
N PRO A 219 -20.11 -19.08 -2.86
CA PRO A 219 -19.61 -20.09 -1.93
C PRO A 219 -18.39 -20.83 -2.51
N SER A 220 -17.53 -21.38 -1.65
CA SER A 220 -16.44 -22.23 -2.11
C SER A 220 -16.99 -23.52 -2.74
N SER A 221 -16.27 -24.07 -3.73
CA SER A 221 -16.69 -25.27 -4.47
C SER A 221 -16.88 -26.51 -3.59
N ASP A 222 -16.30 -26.48 -2.38
CA ASP A 222 -16.32 -27.58 -1.43
C ASP A 222 -17.58 -27.55 -0.54
N VAL A 223 -18.39 -26.48 -0.61
CA VAL A 223 -19.59 -26.25 0.21
C VAL A 223 -20.84 -26.22 -0.66
N GLY A 224 -21.45 -27.38 -0.91
CA GLY A 224 -22.79 -27.50 -1.48
C GLY A 224 -22.88 -27.41 -3.01
N ALA A 225 -24.04 -26.95 -3.52
CA ALA A 225 -24.48 -27.15 -4.91
C ALA A 225 -23.92 -26.14 -5.95
N ASN A 226 -22.85 -25.39 -5.65
CA ASN A 226 -22.24 -24.39 -6.55
C ASN A 226 -23.20 -23.31 -7.10
N LEU A 227 -24.24 -22.93 -6.33
CA LEU A 227 -25.11 -21.81 -6.71
C LEU A 227 -24.80 -20.58 -5.85
N ASP A 228 -24.93 -19.43 -6.48
CA ASP A 228 -24.70 -18.14 -5.87
C ASP A 228 -25.80 -17.81 -4.86
N LYS A 229 -25.41 -17.14 -3.78
CA LYS A 229 -26.31 -16.60 -2.77
C LYS A 229 -26.38 -15.08 -2.90
N ILE A 230 -27.46 -14.49 -2.41
CA ILE A 230 -27.76 -13.08 -2.67
C ILE A 230 -28.06 -12.40 -1.34
N LEU A 231 -27.36 -11.30 -1.05
CA LEU A 231 -27.71 -10.39 0.03
C LEU A 231 -28.40 -9.16 -0.55
N LEU A 232 -29.57 -8.84 -0.01
CA LEU A 232 -30.33 -7.64 -0.32
C LEU A 232 -30.22 -6.66 0.83
N ALA A 233 -29.79 -5.44 0.54
CA ALA A 233 -29.88 -4.30 1.46
C ALA A 233 -31.11 -3.45 1.11
N GLY A 234 -32.04 -3.33 2.04
CA GLY A 234 -33.21 -2.48 1.90
C GLY A 234 -33.88 -2.17 3.23
N ARG A 235 -35.16 -1.83 3.19
CA ARG A 235 -35.91 -1.40 4.37
C ARG A 235 -36.11 -2.50 5.42
N GLU A 236 -36.09 -3.75 5.00
CA GLU A 236 -36.09 -4.93 5.87
C GLU A 236 -34.70 -5.30 6.42
N GLY A 237 -33.71 -4.41 6.28
CA GLY A 237 -32.33 -4.61 6.69
C GLY A 237 -31.55 -5.43 5.65
N ILE A 238 -30.76 -6.41 6.12
CA ILE A 238 -29.97 -7.31 5.30
C ILE A 238 -30.65 -8.67 5.23
N ASN A 239 -31.03 -9.10 4.03
CA ASN A 239 -31.71 -10.38 3.81
C ASN A 239 -30.90 -11.25 2.85
N LEU A 240 -30.54 -12.44 3.32
CA LEU A 240 -29.94 -13.50 2.52
C LEU A 240 -31.06 -14.28 1.82
N ILE A 241 -30.98 -14.43 0.50
CA ILE A 241 -31.84 -15.31 -0.28
C ILE A 241 -30.98 -16.25 -1.12
N TRP A 242 -31.43 -17.49 -1.27
CA TRP A 242 -30.72 -18.50 -2.07
C TRP A 242 -31.69 -19.57 -2.55
N TYR A 243 -31.38 -20.21 -3.67
CA TYR A 243 -32.11 -21.39 -4.11
C TYR A 243 -31.53 -22.62 -3.41
N CYS A 244 -32.39 -23.50 -2.90
CA CYS A 244 -31.98 -24.75 -2.27
C CYS A 244 -32.33 -25.92 -3.21
N PRO A 245 -31.35 -26.47 -3.96
CA PRO A 245 -31.64 -27.51 -4.96
C PRO A 245 -32.26 -28.77 -4.37
N SER A 246 -31.84 -29.17 -3.17
CA SER A 246 -32.39 -30.32 -2.47
C SER A 246 -33.86 -30.17 -2.10
N ARG A 247 -34.36 -28.93 -1.99
CA ARG A 247 -35.77 -28.63 -1.71
C ARG A 247 -36.54 -28.12 -2.94
N GLY A 248 -35.85 -27.85 -4.04
CA GLY A 248 -36.45 -27.27 -5.25
C GLY A 248 -37.12 -25.91 -5.04
N GLN A 249 -36.67 -25.12 -4.06
CA GLN A 249 -37.32 -23.86 -3.69
C GLN A 249 -36.33 -22.80 -3.21
N TRP A 250 -36.73 -21.54 -3.33
CA TRP A 250 -36.04 -20.40 -2.73
C TRP A 250 -36.18 -20.40 -1.21
N GLN A 251 -35.12 -20.04 -0.53
CA GLN A 251 -35.04 -19.83 0.90
C GLN A 251 -34.67 -18.38 1.19
N LYS A 252 -34.97 -17.93 2.41
CA LYS A 252 -34.63 -16.60 2.89
C LYS A 252 -34.27 -16.62 4.37
N GLN A 253 -33.37 -15.74 4.76
CA GLN A 253 -32.99 -15.49 6.15
C GLN A 253 -32.70 -14.00 6.33
N ASN A 254 -33.29 -13.40 7.36
CA ASN A 254 -32.88 -12.06 7.78
C ASN A 254 -31.58 -12.16 8.57
N ILE A 255 -30.53 -11.51 8.08
CA ILE A 255 -29.21 -11.45 8.72
C ILE A 255 -29.20 -10.35 9.79
N GLY A 256 -29.85 -9.24 9.50
CA GLY A 256 -29.88 -8.07 10.35
C GLY A 256 -31.01 -7.12 9.97
N GLN A 257 -31.53 -6.38 10.95
CA GLN A 257 -32.63 -5.44 10.75
C GLN A 257 -32.17 -4.05 10.28
N GLY A 258 -30.86 -3.75 10.32
CA GLY A 258 -30.33 -2.44 9.97
C GLY A 258 -30.66 -1.34 10.99
N LEU A 259 -30.71 -0.10 10.51
CA LEU A 259 -31.13 1.05 11.31
C LEU A 259 -32.59 0.89 11.72
N PRO A 260 -32.95 1.10 13.00
CA PRO A 260 -34.34 1.04 13.44
C PRO A 260 -35.21 2.11 12.78
N LYS A 261 -36.50 1.81 12.62
CA LYS A 261 -37.49 2.81 12.20
C LYS A 261 -37.57 3.95 13.21
N ASP A 262 -37.60 5.19 12.72
CA ASP A 262 -37.83 6.38 13.53
C ASP A 262 -39.12 6.23 14.37
N PRO A 263 -39.05 6.36 15.71
CA PRO A 263 -40.24 6.28 16.58
C PRO A 263 -41.33 7.29 16.22
N GLY A 264 -40.95 8.46 15.67
CA GLY A 264 -41.89 9.49 15.22
C GLY A 264 -42.59 9.16 13.90
N GLY A 265 -42.14 8.14 13.18
CA GLY A 265 -42.72 7.67 11.92
C GLY A 265 -42.60 8.65 10.75
N LYS A 266 -41.76 9.70 10.86
CA LYS A 266 -41.63 10.72 9.82
C LYS A 266 -40.58 10.38 8.78
N ASN A 267 -39.51 9.69 9.18
CA ASN A 267 -38.48 9.22 8.27
C ASN A 267 -38.92 7.92 7.57
N PRO A 268 -39.09 7.90 6.24
CA PRO A 268 -39.46 6.69 5.50
C PRO A 268 -38.31 5.70 5.33
N TYR A 269 -37.07 6.09 5.68
CA TYR A 269 -35.86 5.32 5.47
C TYR A 269 -35.34 4.72 6.77
N TRP A 270 -35.34 3.40 6.84
CA TRP A 270 -34.70 2.59 7.88
C TRP A 270 -34.16 1.31 7.25
N GLY A 271 -33.57 0.41 8.03
CA GLY A 271 -32.91 -0.78 7.49
C GLY A 271 -31.52 -0.46 6.95
N SER A 272 -31.21 -0.95 5.75
CA SER A 272 -29.87 -0.91 5.15
C SER A 272 -29.92 -0.33 3.74
N GLY A 273 -28.97 0.54 3.40
CA GLY A 273 -28.83 1.13 2.06
C GLY A 273 -27.81 0.42 1.18
N SER A 274 -26.76 -0.16 1.77
CA SER A 274 -25.74 -0.92 1.01
C SER A 274 -25.15 -2.03 1.86
N VAL A 275 -24.66 -3.09 1.22
CA VAL A 275 -24.08 -4.26 1.87
C VAL A 275 -22.91 -4.83 1.07
N ALA A 276 -21.88 -5.28 1.77
CA ALA A 276 -20.78 -6.07 1.21
C ALA A 276 -20.34 -7.15 2.22
N VAL A 277 -19.78 -8.26 1.72
CA VAL A 277 -19.21 -9.32 2.56
C VAL A 277 -17.70 -9.24 2.46
N ALA A 278 -17.03 -9.28 3.61
CA ALA A 278 -15.59 -9.19 3.73
C ALA A 278 -14.96 -10.56 4.04
N LYS A 279 -13.91 -10.87 3.30
CA LYS A 279 -13.02 -12.01 3.56
C LYS A 279 -12.05 -11.70 4.70
N VAL A 280 -11.84 -12.66 5.58
CA VAL A 280 -10.87 -12.62 6.67
C VAL A 280 -10.02 -13.89 6.59
N ARG A 281 -8.84 -13.78 6.00
CA ARG A 281 -7.94 -14.90 5.70
C ARG A 281 -8.65 -15.96 4.88
N ASP A 282 -8.83 -17.17 5.39
CA ASP A 282 -9.48 -18.26 4.67
C ASP A 282 -11.02 -18.19 4.73
N ASP A 283 -11.60 -17.32 5.55
CA ASP A 283 -13.05 -17.16 5.68
C ASP A 283 -13.56 -16.03 4.76
N ARG A 284 -14.14 -16.39 3.62
CA ARG A 284 -14.76 -15.50 2.63
C ARG A 284 -16.00 -14.76 3.16
N ALA A 285 -16.52 -15.17 4.31
CA ALA A 285 -17.63 -14.54 4.99
C ALA A 285 -17.26 -14.21 6.44
N GLY A 286 -16.12 -13.56 6.65
CA GLY A 286 -15.61 -13.22 7.97
C GLY A 286 -16.47 -12.17 8.68
N TYR A 287 -16.87 -11.12 7.96
CA TYR A 287 -17.86 -10.15 8.44
C TYR A 287 -18.67 -9.53 7.28
N ILE A 288 -19.75 -8.83 7.62
CA ILE A 288 -20.61 -8.16 6.62
C ILE A 288 -20.61 -6.65 6.93
N ALA A 289 -20.19 -5.85 5.96
CA ALA A 289 -20.20 -4.39 6.04
C ALA A 289 -21.53 -3.83 5.54
N CYS A 290 -21.99 -2.72 6.13
CA CYS A 290 -23.25 -2.11 5.79
C CYS A 290 -23.22 -0.58 5.93
N ALA A 291 -23.91 0.11 5.01
CA ALA A 291 -24.31 1.50 5.17
C ALA A 291 -25.82 1.56 5.47
N GLU A 292 -26.22 2.40 6.42
CA GLU A 292 -27.61 2.45 6.89
C GLU A 292 -28.14 3.90 7.01
N ALA A 293 -29.40 4.19 6.64
CA ALA A 293 -30.31 3.42 5.78
C ALA A 293 -30.11 3.81 4.29
N PHE A 294 -31.17 3.89 3.49
CA PHE A 294 -31.11 4.49 2.15
C PHE A 294 -30.44 5.87 2.20
N HIS A 295 -29.30 5.98 1.51
CA HIS A 295 -28.46 7.19 1.47
C HIS A 295 -28.13 7.76 2.85
N GLY A 296 -27.98 6.92 3.89
CA GLY A 296 -27.85 7.39 5.28
C GLY A 296 -26.46 7.93 5.66
N ASN A 297 -26.22 8.04 6.98
CA ASN A 297 -24.95 8.49 7.57
C ASN A 297 -24.35 7.46 8.54
N HIS A 298 -24.93 6.26 8.64
CA HIS A 298 -24.46 5.23 9.56
C HIS A 298 -23.63 4.19 8.80
N VAL A 299 -22.51 3.80 9.40
CA VAL A 299 -21.71 2.64 8.99
C VAL A 299 -21.84 1.59 10.08
N SER A 300 -22.17 0.37 9.70
CA SER A 300 -22.29 -0.76 10.63
C SER A 300 -21.63 -2.01 10.05
N VAL A 301 -21.32 -2.95 10.93
CA VAL A 301 -20.86 -4.28 10.57
C VAL A 301 -21.66 -5.33 11.30
N TYR A 302 -21.77 -6.52 10.69
CA TYR A 302 -22.35 -7.70 11.28
C TYR A 302 -21.27 -8.76 11.43
N ILE A 303 -21.13 -9.26 12.66
CA ILE A 303 -20.05 -10.17 13.03
C ILE A 303 -20.64 -11.44 13.62
N LYS A 304 -20.12 -12.59 13.17
CA LYS A 304 -20.48 -13.91 13.67
C LYS A 304 -19.58 -14.31 14.84
N GLY A 305 -20.05 -15.25 15.67
CA GLY A 305 -19.23 -15.78 16.77
C GLY A 305 -17.99 -16.52 16.26
N SER A 306 -16.91 -16.57 17.05
CA SER A 306 -15.64 -17.21 16.66
C SER A 306 -15.73 -18.72 16.41
N THR A 307 -16.81 -19.36 16.86
CA THR A 307 -17.09 -20.78 16.61
C THR A 307 -18.01 -21.02 15.41
N ALA A 308 -18.44 -19.96 14.72
CA ALA A 308 -19.27 -20.10 13.53
C ALA A 308 -18.44 -20.66 12.37
N PRO A 309 -19.02 -21.52 11.51
CA PRO A 309 -18.39 -21.99 10.29
C PRO A 309 -17.82 -20.86 9.42
N ALA A 310 -16.62 -21.08 8.88
CA ALA A 310 -16.06 -20.26 7.81
C ALA A 310 -16.88 -20.47 6.51
N ASP A 311 -16.85 -19.50 5.60
CA ASP A 311 -17.48 -19.60 4.26
C ASP A 311 -18.99 -19.87 4.27
N GLN A 312 -19.68 -19.44 5.33
CA GLN A 312 -21.13 -19.66 5.49
C GLN A 312 -21.84 -18.39 5.96
N LEU A 313 -23.00 -18.10 5.35
CA LEU A 313 -23.85 -16.94 5.70
C LEU A 313 -25.13 -17.37 6.42
N GLU A 314 -25.76 -18.44 5.95
CA GLU A 314 -27.01 -19.01 6.46
C GLU A 314 -26.84 -19.74 7.78
N ASP A 315 -27.90 -19.81 8.58
CA ASP A 315 -27.95 -20.50 9.88
C ASP A 315 -26.89 -20.01 10.90
N ILE A 316 -26.28 -18.85 10.63
CA ILE A 316 -25.37 -18.15 11.53
C ILE A 316 -26.12 -17.03 12.27
N LYS A 317 -25.82 -16.87 13.56
CA LYS A 317 -26.22 -15.68 14.31
C LYS A 317 -25.23 -14.54 14.07
N TRP A 318 -25.70 -13.50 13.41
CA TRP A 318 -24.96 -12.27 13.16
C TRP A 318 -25.34 -11.19 14.16
N THR A 319 -24.34 -10.43 14.64
CA THR A 319 -24.54 -9.34 15.62
C THR A 319 -24.13 -8.02 15.01
N ARG A 320 -25.05 -7.04 15.01
CA ARG A 320 -24.80 -5.67 14.51
C ARG A 320 -23.92 -4.89 15.48
N TYR A 321 -22.88 -4.25 14.96
CA TYR A 321 -22.10 -3.21 15.63
C TYR A 321 -22.18 -1.94 14.78
N GLU A 322 -22.62 -0.83 15.37
CA GLU A 322 -22.51 0.48 14.72
C GLU A 322 -21.08 0.98 14.89
N LEU A 323 -20.43 1.29 13.77
CA LEU A 323 -19.07 1.83 13.77
C LEU A 323 -19.10 3.36 13.85
N GLU A 324 -20.01 3.98 13.12
CA GLU A 324 -20.02 5.44 12.96
C GLU A 324 -21.43 5.97 12.67
N ASN A 325 -21.70 7.18 13.14
CA ASN A 325 -22.83 8.01 12.73
C ASN A 325 -22.31 9.42 12.40
N LEU A 326 -22.27 9.75 11.11
CA LEU A 326 -21.69 11.01 10.61
C LEU A 326 -22.61 12.24 10.84
N GLY A 327 -23.64 12.11 11.67
CA GLY A 327 -24.49 13.21 12.09
C GLY A 327 -25.83 13.25 11.35
N PRO A 328 -26.58 14.36 11.49
CA PRO A 328 -27.99 14.40 11.11
C PRO A 328 -28.20 14.24 9.61
N LEU A 329 -29.40 13.76 9.28
CA LEU A 329 -29.94 13.73 7.92
C LEU A 329 -30.49 15.11 7.54
N ASN A 330 -30.60 15.38 6.24
CA ASN A 330 -31.22 16.59 5.70
C ASN A 330 -32.76 16.55 5.78
N SER A 331 -33.43 17.57 5.24
CA SER A 331 -34.90 17.68 5.22
C SER A 331 -35.60 16.61 4.37
N LYS A 332 -34.89 15.94 3.46
CA LYS A 332 -35.36 14.78 2.70
C LYS A 332 -35.02 13.46 3.41
N TYR A 333 -34.59 13.49 4.66
CA TYR A 333 -34.19 12.32 5.46
C TYR A 333 -33.04 11.51 4.85
N THR A 334 -32.13 12.17 4.14
CA THR A 334 -30.96 11.53 3.53
C THR A 334 -29.67 12.15 4.07
N GLY A 335 -28.60 11.39 4.01
CA GLY A 335 -27.24 11.72 4.38
C GLY A 335 -26.30 11.62 3.18
N SER A 336 -25.13 11.04 3.39
CA SER A 336 -24.01 11.15 2.45
C SER A 336 -23.40 9.82 2.03
N ILE A 337 -23.86 8.67 2.52
CA ILE A 337 -23.28 7.36 2.18
C ILE A 337 -24.12 6.68 1.11
N HIS A 338 -23.53 6.35 -0.04
CA HIS A 338 -24.24 5.65 -1.11
C HIS A 338 -23.92 4.15 -1.18
N GLN A 339 -22.68 3.76 -0.92
CA GLN A 339 -22.21 2.39 -1.10
C GLN A 339 -21.15 2.00 -0.07
N VAL A 340 -21.10 0.71 0.29
CA VAL A 340 -19.93 0.05 0.86
C VAL A 340 -19.43 -1.06 -0.05
N VAL A 341 -18.11 -1.23 -0.15
CA VAL A 341 -17.47 -2.38 -0.79
C VAL A 341 -16.36 -2.92 0.11
N CYS A 342 -16.01 -4.20 -0.05
CA CYS A 342 -14.92 -4.83 0.71
C CYS A 342 -13.78 -5.19 -0.24
N ALA A 343 -12.53 -4.92 0.17
CA ALA A 343 -11.34 -5.26 -0.58
C ALA A 343 -10.10 -5.31 0.33
N ASP A 344 -9.14 -6.17 0.00
CA ASP A 344 -7.87 -6.30 0.73
C ASP A 344 -6.89 -5.24 0.24
N ILE A 345 -6.95 -4.06 0.85
CA ILE A 345 -6.26 -2.85 0.39
C ILE A 345 -4.78 -2.88 0.73
N ASP A 346 -4.41 -3.50 1.85
CA ASP A 346 -3.00 -3.62 2.26
C ASP A 346 -2.38 -5.02 2.11
N GLY A 347 -3.16 -5.99 1.64
CA GLY A 347 -2.66 -7.30 1.22
C GLY A 347 -2.36 -8.25 2.38
N ASP A 348 -2.94 -8.00 3.56
CA ASP A 348 -2.73 -8.83 4.76
C ASP A 348 -3.67 -10.06 4.82
N GLY A 349 -4.51 -10.22 3.80
CA GLY A 349 -5.51 -11.27 3.70
C GLY A 349 -6.82 -10.96 4.41
N VAL A 350 -6.99 -9.76 4.99
CA VAL A 350 -8.21 -9.30 5.63
C VAL A 350 -8.75 -8.12 4.82
N GLU A 351 -9.96 -8.26 4.27
CA GLU A 351 -10.57 -7.17 3.51
C GLU A 351 -10.98 -6.02 4.44
N GLU A 352 -10.60 -4.81 4.05
CA GLU A 352 -11.12 -3.55 4.58
C GLU A 352 -12.47 -3.19 3.98
N ILE A 353 -13.16 -2.22 4.60
CA ILE A 353 -14.39 -1.62 4.09
C ILE A 353 -14.05 -0.28 3.44
N LEU A 354 -14.41 -0.09 2.17
CA LEU A 354 -14.44 1.23 1.54
C LEU A 354 -15.86 1.79 1.55
N VAL A 355 -16.03 3.01 2.03
CA VAL A 355 -17.32 3.71 2.14
C VAL A 355 -17.35 4.87 1.14
N ALA A 356 -18.30 4.84 0.21
CA ALA A 356 -18.50 5.85 -0.81
C ALA A 356 -19.32 7.03 -0.26
N MET A 357 -18.64 8.15 -0.03
CA MET A 357 -19.23 9.38 0.49
C MET A 357 -19.55 10.35 -0.66
N MET A 358 -20.84 10.56 -0.90
CA MET A 358 -21.38 11.40 -1.97
C MET A 358 -20.92 12.85 -1.86
N GLY A 359 -20.84 13.37 -0.65
CA GLY A 359 -20.77 14.80 -0.36
C GLY A 359 -21.92 15.24 0.53
N ALA A 360 -21.90 16.51 0.95
CA ALA A 360 -22.95 17.10 1.77
C ALA A 360 -23.19 18.56 1.38
N ASP A 361 -24.37 19.06 1.74
CA ASP A 361 -24.72 20.47 1.71
C ASP A 361 -25.13 20.91 3.14
N PRO A 362 -24.35 21.77 3.83
CA PRO A 362 -23.12 22.40 3.36
C PRO A 362 -21.95 21.40 3.17
N PRO A 363 -20.95 21.73 2.32
CA PRO A 363 -19.80 20.85 2.07
C PRO A 363 -19.01 20.51 3.33
N THR A 364 -18.63 19.24 3.49
CA THR A 364 -17.73 18.78 4.55
C THR A 364 -16.82 17.67 4.02
N SER A 365 -15.53 17.69 4.37
CA SER A 365 -14.58 16.63 3.98
C SER A 365 -14.95 15.28 4.60
N GLU A 366 -15.45 15.29 5.84
CA GLU A 366 -15.92 14.10 6.55
C GLU A 366 -16.96 13.31 5.73
N LYS A 367 -17.84 14.02 5.02
CA LYS A 367 -18.93 13.44 4.23
C LYS A 367 -18.67 13.39 2.71
N THR A 368 -17.44 13.59 2.27
CA THR A 368 -17.08 13.60 0.83
C THR A 368 -15.87 12.71 0.57
N GLY A 369 -15.94 11.82 -0.42
CA GLY A 369 -14.85 10.91 -0.82
C GLY A 369 -14.88 9.52 -0.24
N VAL A 370 -13.71 8.94 0.09
CA VAL A 370 -13.61 7.52 0.45
C VAL A 370 -12.99 7.34 1.82
N TRP A 371 -13.74 6.71 2.71
CA TRP A 371 -13.22 6.21 3.98
C TRP A 371 -12.89 4.73 3.86
N CYS A 372 -11.74 4.33 4.39
CA CYS A 372 -11.35 2.94 4.56
C CYS A 372 -11.41 2.55 6.04
N TYR A 373 -12.13 1.48 6.38
CA TYR A 373 -12.19 0.93 7.73
C TYR A 373 -11.45 -0.41 7.78
N LYS A 374 -10.49 -0.52 8.69
CA LYS A 374 -9.69 -1.72 8.92
C LYS A 374 -10.03 -2.33 10.28
N PRO A 375 -10.33 -3.65 10.36
CA PRO A 375 -10.58 -4.30 11.63
C PRO A 375 -9.32 -4.31 12.50
N VAL A 376 -9.43 -3.82 13.73
CA VAL A 376 -8.37 -3.87 14.74
C VAL A 376 -8.64 -4.97 15.75
N ASP A 377 -9.91 -5.16 16.13
CA ASP A 377 -10.40 -6.31 16.90
C ASP A 377 -11.79 -6.68 16.38
N LEU A 378 -11.80 -7.60 15.41
CA LEU A 378 -13.03 -8.02 14.75
C LEU A 378 -14.00 -8.69 15.73
N ALA A 379 -13.52 -9.48 16.69
CA ALA A 379 -14.41 -10.17 17.63
C ALA A 379 -15.25 -9.21 18.49
N ARG A 380 -14.73 -7.99 18.70
CA ARG A 380 -15.40 -6.93 19.45
C ARG A 380 -16.01 -5.82 18.58
N GLY A 381 -15.92 -5.96 17.25
CA GLY A 381 -16.40 -4.94 16.30
C GLY A 381 -15.62 -3.63 16.37
N VAL A 382 -14.32 -3.67 16.66
CA VAL A 382 -13.46 -2.48 16.72
C VAL A 382 -12.71 -2.30 15.41
N PHE A 383 -12.88 -1.15 14.79
CA PHE A 383 -12.28 -0.78 13.52
C PHE A 383 -11.57 0.57 13.65
N SER A 384 -10.44 0.73 12.97
CA SER A 384 -9.84 2.04 12.69
C SER A 384 -10.31 2.53 11.34
N ARG A 385 -10.36 3.86 11.14
CA ARG A 385 -10.73 4.46 9.86
C ARG A 385 -9.65 5.42 9.33
N THR A 386 -9.44 5.43 8.03
CA THR A 386 -8.47 6.29 7.33
C THR A 386 -9.10 6.88 6.08
N LYS A 387 -8.86 8.16 5.82
CA LYS A 387 -9.35 8.84 4.62
C LYS A 387 -8.44 8.49 3.44
N LEU A 388 -9.01 7.99 2.34
CA LEU A 388 -8.25 7.67 1.12
C LEU A 388 -8.45 8.70 0.00
N SER A 389 -9.56 9.43 0.01
CA SER A 389 -9.85 10.48 -0.97
C SER A 389 -10.84 11.50 -0.39
N ASP A 390 -10.68 12.76 -0.80
CA ASP A 390 -11.60 13.87 -0.52
C ASP A 390 -12.53 14.22 -1.70
N ASP A 391 -12.35 13.60 -2.87
CA ASP A 391 -13.23 13.82 -4.03
C ASP A 391 -14.51 13.01 -3.89
N SER A 392 -15.68 13.60 -4.17
CA SER A 392 -16.99 12.90 -4.12
C SER A 392 -16.93 11.49 -4.73
N ALA A 393 -17.52 10.53 -4.01
CA ALA A 393 -17.66 9.15 -4.46
C ALA A 393 -19.11 8.70 -4.30
N GLY A 394 -19.83 8.59 -5.43
CA GLY A 394 -21.13 7.95 -5.51
C GLY A 394 -21.02 6.43 -5.56
N ARG A 395 -20.02 5.90 -6.26
CA ARG A 395 -19.79 4.46 -6.36
C ARG A 395 -18.29 4.18 -6.46
N ILE A 396 -17.88 3.00 -5.99
CA ILE A 396 -16.49 2.56 -5.96
C ILE A 396 -16.37 1.28 -6.80
N GLY A 397 -15.43 1.29 -7.74
CA GLY A 397 -14.92 0.08 -8.40
C GLY A 397 -13.55 -0.28 -7.82
N VAL A 398 -13.31 -1.54 -7.52
CA VAL A 398 -12.01 -2.04 -7.04
C VAL A 398 -11.39 -2.98 -8.07
N GLY A 399 -10.08 -2.99 -8.20
CA GLY A 399 -9.37 -3.88 -9.12
C GLY A 399 -7.88 -3.55 -9.23
N ASP A 400 -7.10 -4.46 -9.82
CA ASP A 400 -5.70 -4.20 -10.14
C ASP A 400 -5.62 -3.45 -11.48
N PHE A 401 -5.83 -2.13 -11.47
CA PHE A 401 -5.85 -1.31 -12.69
C PHE A 401 -4.46 -1.14 -13.33
N THR A 402 -3.40 -1.56 -12.64
CA THR A 402 -2.01 -1.39 -13.08
C THR A 402 -1.27 -2.69 -13.35
N GLY A 403 -1.88 -3.85 -13.07
CA GLY A 403 -1.30 -5.17 -13.32
C GLY A 403 -0.16 -5.53 -12.37
N ARG A 404 -0.13 -4.92 -11.18
CA ARG A 404 0.94 -5.08 -10.18
C ARG A 404 0.59 -6.08 -9.08
N GLY A 405 -0.59 -6.70 -9.14
CA GLY A 405 -1.14 -7.53 -8.07
C GLY A 405 -1.55 -6.73 -6.84
N LEU A 406 -1.75 -5.41 -6.99
CA LEU A 406 -2.18 -4.50 -5.93
C LEU A 406 -3.63 -4.10 -6.16
N ILE A 407 -4.39 -3.89 -5.09
CA ILE A 407 -5.74 -3.37 -5.22
C ILE A 407 -5.70 -1.85 -5.32
N ASP A 408 -6.09 -1.36 -6.49
CA ASP A 408 -6.40 0.03 -6.77
C ASP A 408 -7.93 0.24 -6.61
N PHE A 409 -8.38 1.50 -6.54
CA PHE A 409 -9.82 1.80 -6.58
C PHE A 409 -10.15 2.98 -7.49
N ALA A 410 -11.33 2.96 -8.08
CA ALA A 410 -11.86 4.02 -8.93
C ALA A 410 -13.18 4.54 -8.36
N THR A 411 -13.42 5.83 -8.51
CA THR A 411 -14.65 6.49 -8.07
C THR A 411 -15.25 7.32 -9.19
N ILE A 412 -16.57 7.50 -9.13
CA ILE A 412 -17.27 8.56 -9.85
C ILE A 412 -17.94 9.48 -8.83
N SER A 413 -17.90 10.79 -9.07
CA SER A 413 -18.63 11.74 -8.23
C SER A 413 -20.13 11.45 -8.23
N TYR A 414 -20.78 11.64 -7.09
CA TYR A 414 -22.23 11.61 -7.02
C TYR A 414 -22.76 12.99 -7.43
N SER A 415 -23.37 13.05 -8.62
CA SER A 415 -24.00 14.27 -9.11
C SER A 415 -25.25 13.92 -9.88
N VAL A 416 -26.39 14.03 -9.19
CA VAL A 416 -27.72 13.74 -9.71
C VAL A 416 -28.57 15.01 -9.52
N PRO A 417 -29.01 15.64 -10.63
CA PRO A 417 -29.84 16.84 -10.58
C PRO A 417 -31.07 16.68 -9.69
N ASP A 418 -31.43 17.76 -9.00
CA ASP A 418 -32.57 17.84 -8.05
C ASP A 418 -32.47 16.92 -6.81
N TYR A 419 -31.39 16.15 -6.66
CA TYR A 419 -31.07 15.36 -5.48
C TYR A 419 -29.86 15.92 -4.72
N PHE A 420 -28.67 15.74 -5.28
CA PHE A 420 -27.38 16.27 -4.77
C PHE A 420 -26.40 16.32 -5.94
N GLU A 421 -25.76 17.48 -6.12
CA GLU A 421 -24.84 17.75 -7.22
C GLU A 421 -23.46 18.10 -6.67
N SER A 422 -22.54 17.14 -6.70
CA SER A 422 -21.14 17.42 -6.37
C SER A 422 -20.58 18.45 -7.37
N PRO A 423 -19.81 19.47 -6.92
CA PRO A 423 -19.12 20.35 -7.84
C PRO A 423 -18.10 19.56 -8.66
N ASN A 424 -17.94 19.94 -9.94
CA ASN A 424 -17.00 19.35 -10.91
C ASN A 424 -17.04 17.80 -10.93
N PRO A 425 -18.16 17.17 -11.31
CA PRO A 425 -18.27 15.72 -11.34
C PRO A 425 -17.17 15.10 -12.20
N ALA A 426 -16.50 14.07 -11.69
CA ALA A 426 -15.37 13.43 -12.36
C ALA A 426 -15.34 11.91 -12.12
N VAL A 427 -14.55 11.21 -12.95
CA VAL A 427 -14.10 9.83 -12.69
C VAL A 427 -12.62 9.88 -12.33
N ASN A 428 -12.27 9.28 -11.20
CA ASN A 428 -10.90 9.22 -10.71
C ASN A 428 -10.50 7.76 -10.45
N MET A 429 -9.23 7.44 -10.68
CA MET A 429 -8.60 6.19 -10.26
C MET A 429 -7.49 6.52 -9.26
N TYR A 430 -7.41 5.75 -8.19
CA TYR A 430 -6.45 5.90 -7.11
C TYR A 430 -5.54 4.67 -7.14
N GLU A 431 -4.34 4.86 -7.68
CA GLU A 431 -3.31 3.84 -7.80
C GLU A 431 -2.68 3.60 -6.42
N SER A 432 -2.75 2.36 -5.92
CA SER A 432 -2.03 1.92 -4.74
C SER A 432 -0.53 2.06 -4.99
N ASN A 433 0.10 2.94 -4.22
CA ASN A 433 1.46 3.36 -4.42
C ASN A 433 2.35 2.83 -3.30
N PHE A 434 3.08 1.76 -3.62
CA PHE A 434 4.24 1.28 -2.85
C PHE A 434 5.56 1.69 -3.52
N LYS A 435 5.55 2.73 -4.34
CA LYS A 435 6.71 3.17 -5.09
C LYS A 435 7.46 4.29 -4.36
N ILE A 436 8.75 4.31 -4.59
CA ILE A 436 9.65 5.42 -4.30
C ILE A 436 9.13 6.64 -5.06
N THR A 437 8.95 7.76 -4.37
CA THR A 437 8.68 9.06 -4.98
C THR A 437 9.88 9.98 -4.79
N ALA A 438 10.01 10.97 -5.67
CA ALA A 438 11.12 11.92 -5.63
C ALA A 438 10.60 13.35 -5.80
N GLN A 439 11.15 14.26 -5.01
CA GLN A 439 10.84 15.68 -5.06
C GLN A 439 12.14 16.48 -5.15
N LYS A 440 12.16 17.51 -6.00
CA LYS A 440 13.26 18.47 -6.03
C LYS A 440 13.20 19.33 -4.76
N LEU A 441 14.33 19.43 -4.06
CA LEU A 441 14.53 20.43 -3.01
C LEU A 441 15.14 21.68 -3.65
N ASN A 442 16.39 21.99 -3.34
CA ASN A 442 17.17 23.02 -4.04
C ASN A 442 18.05 22.34 -5.09
N ASP A 443 19.30 22.09 -4.73
CA ASP A 443 20.29 21.38 -5.54
C ASP A 443 20.30 19.86 -5.23
N GLU A 444 19.36 19.40 -4.41
CA GLU A 444 19.24 18.02 -3.92
C GLU A 444 17.86 17.43 -4.24
N VAL A 445 17.76 16.11 -4.16
CA VAL A 445 16.50 15.37 -4.30
C VAL A 445 16.09 14.72 -2.99
N LEU A 446 14.83 14.83 -2.63
CA LEU A 446 14.20 14.06 -1.56
C LEU A 446 13.53 12.82 -2.15
N PHE A 447 14.05 11.64 -1.80
CA PHE A 447 13.36 10.37 -1.95
C PHE A 447 12.47 10.10 -0.74
N MET A 448 11.19 9.84 -1.02
CA MET A 448 10.28 9.24 -0.05
C MET A 448 10.05 7.78 -0.45
N ILE A 449 10.52 6.88 0.40
CA ILE A 449 10.40 5.43 0.22
C ILE A 449 9.23 4.88 1.04
N PRO A 450 8.54 3.83 0.57
CA PRO A 450 7.59 3.12 1.42
C PRO A 450 8.32 2.48 2.62
N ASN A 451 7.59 2.28 3.72
CA ASN A 451 8.15 1.68 4.94
C ASN A 451 8.42 0.18 4.73
N PRO A 452 9.68 -0.30 4.65
CA PRO A 452 9.97 -1.67 4.20
C PRO A 452 9.29 -2.79 5.03
N PRO A 453 9.18 -2.71 6.37
CA PRO A 453 8.44 -3.69 7.17
C PRO A 453 6.93 -3.71 6.92
N ALA A 454 6.36 -2.63 6.38
CA ALA A 454 4.92 -2.51 6.10
C ALA A 454 4.57 -2.92 4.66
N LEU A 455 5.57 -3.26 3.85
CA LEU A 455 5.37 -3.79 2.50
C LEU A 455 4.95 -5.26 2.55
N MET A 456 4.25 -5.70 1.52
CA MET A 456 4.05 -7.13 1.28
C MET A 456 5.38 -7.83 1.01
N SER A 457 5.49 -9.11 1.36
CA SER A 457 6.76 -9.86 1.31
C SER A 457 7.48 -9.89 -0.04
N ASN A 458 6.76 -9.73 -1.15
CA ASN A 458 7.35 -9.72 -2.50
C ASN A 458 7.30 -8.34 -3.17
N ALA A 459 6.83 -7.29 -2.49
CA ALA A 459 6.78 -5.96 -3.06
C ALA A 459 8.20 -5.39 -3.17
N ILE A 460 8.54 -4.94 -4.38
CA ILE A 460 9.83 -4.35 -4.71
C ILE A 460 9.57 -3.13 -5.59
N ASP A 461 10.23 -2.03 -5.28
CA ASP A 461 10.32 -0.88 -6.19
C ASP A 461 11.77 -0.42 -6.35
N GLU A 462 12.06 0.17 -7.50
CA GLU A 462 13.37 0.65 -7.88
C GLU A 462 13.30 2.01 -8.58
N ALA A 463 14.26 2.86 -8.27
CA ALA A 463 14.47 4.15 -8.90
C ALA A 463 15.96 4.34 -9.24
N GLU A 464 16.32 4.21 -10.52
CA GLU A 464 17.60 4.71 -11.01
C GLU A 464 17.65 6.23 -10.88
N PHE A 465 18.81 6.80 -10.53
CA PHE A 465 18.87 8.24 -10.26
C PHE A 465 20.16 8.94 -10.72
N LEU A 466 21.31 8.26 -10.70
CA LEU A 466 22.58 8.87 -11.09
C LEU A 466 23.46 7.87 -11.85
N ASP A 467 23.97 8.24 -13.01
CA ASP A 467 25.02 7.51 -13.73
C ASP A 467 26.35 8.26 -13.61
N VAL A 468 27.28 7.70 -12.84
CA VAL A 468 28.52 8.37 -12.44
C VAL A 468 29.62 7.35 -12.19
N SER A 469 30.86 7.69 -12.56
CA SER A 469 32.05 6.87 -12.25
C SER A 469 31.93 5.41 -12.66
N SER A 470 31.52 5.15 -13.91
CA SER A 470 31.26 3.83 -14.46
C SER A 470 30.18 3.03 -13.72
N ARG A 471 29.29 3.71 -12.99
CA ARG A 471 28.20 3.08 -12.26
C ARG A 471 26.85 3.76 -12.46
N ARG A 472 25.80 2.96 -12.67
CA ARG A 472 24.40 3.39 -12.55
C ARG A 472 23.91 3.09 -11.15
N LEU A 473 23.53 4.13 -10.43
CA LEU A 473 23.03 4.07 -9.07
C LEU A 473 21.51 3.97 -9.08
N ALA A 474 20.99 3.02 -8.33
CA ALA A 474 19.55 2.82 -8.16
C ALA A 474 19.19 2.65 -6.69
N LEU A 475 18.16 3.36 -6.23
CA LEU A 475 17.56 3.15 -4.92
C LEU A 475 16.52 2.04 -5.05
N VAL A 476 16.60 1.02 -4.19
CA VAL A 476 15.72 -0.13 -4.17
C VAL A 476 15.09 -0.27 -2.80
N VAL A 477 13.80 -0.60 -2.77
CA VAL A 477 13.08 -0.96 -1.55
C VAL A 477 12.42 -2.31 -1.76
N ALA A 478 12.59 -3.22 -0.80
CA ALA A 478 12.05 -4.56 -0.83
C ALA A 478 11.33 -4.87 0.50
N GLY A 479 10.16 -5.50 0.40
CA GLY A 479 9.39 -5.95 1.54
C GLY A 479 10.02 -7.16 2.27
N PRO A 480 9.39 -7.61 3.36
CA PRO A 480 9.93 -8.66 4.23
C PRO A 480 10.18 -9.98 3.48
N ASN A 481 11.42 -10.47 3.49
CA ASN A 481 11.84 -11.70 2.81
C ASN A 481 11.81 -11.63 1.27
N GLY A 482 11.62 -10.45 0.68
CA GLY A 482 11.55 -10.26 -0.77
C GLY A 482 12.85 -10.62 -1.48
N ASN A 483 12.73 -11.27 -2.64
CA ASN A 483 13.87 -11.66 -3.46
C ASN A 483 14.07 -10.69 -4.62
N TYR A 484 15.21 -10.01 -4.65
CA TYR A 484 15.57 -9.04 -5.67
C TYR A 484 16.59 -9.64 -6.64
N LEU A 485 16.25 -9.64 -7.94
CA LEU A 485 17.15 -10.11 -8.99
C LEU A 485 18.23 -9.07 -9.28
N VAL A 486 19.47 -9.52 -9.38
CA VAL A 486 20.63 -8.66 -9.58
C VAL A 486 21.64 -9.32 -10.48
N LYS A 487 22.35 -8.54 -11.29
CA LYS A 487 23.45 -9.07 -12.11
C LYS A 487 24.67 -9.31 -11.21
N ARG A 488 25.24 -10.50 -11.26
CA ARG A 488 26.53 -10.81 -10.64
C ARG A 488 27.58 -9.74 -10.99
N GLY A 489 28.31 -9.27 -9.98
CA GLY A 489 29.30 -8.19 -10.11
C GLY A 489 28.74 -6.79 -9.85
N SER A 490 27.43 -6.64 -9.61
CA SER A 490 26.85 -5.38 -9.14
C SER A 490 27.28 -5.10 -7.70
N GLY A 491 27.44 -3.82 -7.36
CA GLY A 491 27.65 -3.39 -5.98
C GLY A 491 26.33 -3.16 -5.23
N VAL A 492 26.37 -3.28 -3.90
CA VAL A 492 25.25 -2.92 -3.02
C VAL A 492 25.72 -2.20 -1.77
N LYS A 493 24.96 -1.18 -1.36
CA LYS A 493 25.05 -0.56 -0.04
C LYS A 493 23.67 -0.59 0.61
N VAL A 494 23.53 -1.29 1.73
CA VAL A 494 22.28 -1.28 2.49
C VAL A 494 22.17 0.00 3.31
N ILE A 495 20.98 0.63 3.29
CA ILE A 495 20.66 1.86 4.03
C ILE A 495 19.54 1.67 5.06
N PHE A 496 18.78 0.57 4.97
CA PHE A 496 17.81 0.12 5.97
C PHE A 496 17.68 -1.41 5.93
N GLY A 497 17.51 -2.04 7.09
CA GLY A 497 17.27 -3.48 7.19
C GLY A 497 18.52 -4.32 6.86
N GLN A 498 18.31 -5.45 6.19
CA GLN A 498 19.39 -6.37 5.81
C GLN A 498 19.15 -7.04 4.45
N LEU A 499 20.24 -7.37 3.77
CA LEU A 499 20.24 -8.24 2.60
C LEU A 499 21.13 -9.46 2.86
N SER A 500 20.77 -10.60 2.27
CA SER A 500 21.60 -11.81 2.26
C SER A 500 21.60 -12.51 0.92
N TRP A 501 22.71 -13.17 0.58
CA TRP A 501 22.84 -14.02 -0.61
C TRP A 501 23.84 -15.15 -0.36
N GLN A 502 23.79 -16.20 -1.17
CA GLN A 502 24.83 -17.24 -1.20
C GLN A 502 25.92 -16.83 -2.20
N ASP A 503 27.18 -16.89 -1.78
CA ASP A 503 28.31 -16.67 -2.69
C ASP A 503 28.67 -17.93 -3.50
N ASN A 504 29.76 -17.87 -4.26
CA ASN A 504 30.25 -18.98 -5.09
C ASN A 504 30.69 -20.22 -4.31
N GLU A 505 30.85 -20.10 -2.98
CA GLU A 505 31.25 -21.18 -2.07
C GLU A 505 30.08 -21.64 -1.20
N ASP A 506 28.83 -21.29 -1.57
CA ASP A 506 27.61 -21.55 -0.79
C ASP A 506 27.68 -20.99 0.64
N LYS A 507 28.44 -19.89 0.84
CA LYS A 507 28.46 -19.16 2.11
C LYS A 507 27.47 -18.02 2.06
N THR A 508 26.65 -17.93 3.12
CA THR A 508 25.73 -16.82 3.31
C THR A 508 26.52 -15.54 3.59
N GLN A 509 26.43 -14.60 2.66
CA GLN A 509 26.85 -13.22 2.84
C GLN A 509 25.69 -12.40 3.38
N THR A 510 25.97 -11.43 4.23
CA THR A 510 24.96 -10.49 4.76
C THR A 510 25.49 -9.06 4.71
N ARG A 511 24.63 -8.10 4.38
CA ARG A 511 24.92 -6.66 4.42
C ARG A 511 23.82 -5.91 5.14
N THR A 512 24.23 -4.86 5.85
CA THR A 512 23.41 -4.02 6.73
C THR A 512 23.87 -2.56 6.60
N GLN A 513 23.27 -1.64 7.35
CA GLN A 513 23.62 -0.20 7.31
C GLN A 513 25.10 0.09 7.57
N ALA A 514 25.75 -0.71 8.41
CA ALA A 514 27.18 -0.65 8.66
C ALA A 514 27.74 -2.05 8.92
N THR A 515 29.00 -2.27 8.56
CA THR A 515 29.79 -3.45 8.97
C THR A 515 30.40 -3.25 10.36
N SER A 516 31.28 -4.16 10.80
CA SER A 516 31.95 -4.06 12.10
C SER A 516 32.87 -2.83 12.19
N PRO A 517 33.01 -2.18 13.36
CA PRO A 517 33.90 -1.02 13.53
C PRO A 517 35.31 -1.25 12.98
N PHE A 518 35.84 -0.25 12.28
CA PHE A 518 37.19 -0.28 11.68
C PHE A 518 37.47 -1.46 10.72
N ARG A 519 36.43 -2.09 10.15
CA ARG A 519 36.56 -3.14 9.12
C ARG A 519 36.20 -2.61 7.74
N VAL A 520 36.63 -3.35 6.71
CA VAL A 520 36.27 -3.10 5.31
C VAL A 520 35.63 -4.36 4.75
N VAL A 521 34.55 -4.19 3.99
CA VAL A 521 33.87 -5.31 3.33
C VAL A 521 33.56 -4.93 1.87
N SER A 522 33.56 -5.93 1.00
CA SER A 522 33.20 -5.73 -0.40
C SER A 522 31.70 -5.48 -0.54
N ASN A 523 31.34 -4.57 -1.42
CA ASN A 523 29.97 -4.30 -1.83
C ASN A 523 29.53 -5.21 -2.99
N ILE A 524 30.44 -5.99 -3.58
CA ILE A 524 30.14 -6.81 -4.75
C ILE A 524 29.23 -8.00 -4.40
N ILE A 525 28.15 -8.13 -5.15
CA ILE A 525 27.26 -9.29 -5.10
C ILE A 525 27.75 -10.34 -6.10
N ASN A 526 28.06 -11.52 -5.57
CA ASN A 526 28.51 -12.69 -6.34
C ASN A 526 27.37 -13.71 -6.58
N ALA A 527 26.14 -13.22 -6.70
CA ALA A 527 24.93 -14.00 -6.89
C ALA A 527 24.02 -13.33 -7.93
N ASP A 528 23.02 -14.08 -8.40
CA ASP A 528 22.01 -13.57 -9.35
C ASP A 528 20.77 -13.02 -8.64
N SER A 529 20.69 -13.16 -7.32
CA SER A 529 19.68 -12.53 -6.48
C SER A 529 20.17 -12.28 -5.06
N VAL A 530 19.49 -11.36 -4.38
CA VAL A 530 19.64 -11.08 -2.95
C VAL A 530 18.27 -11.15 -2.29
N GLN A 531 18.23 -11.59 -1.04
CA GLN A 531 17.00 -11.67 -0.26
C GLN A 531 17.01 -10.64 0.86
N ALA A 532 15.92 -9.88 1.01
CA ALA A 532 15.69 -8.98 2.14
C ALA A 532 15.42 -9.76 3.43
N GLY A 533 15.75 -9.17 4.57
CA GLY A 533 15.44 -9.78 5.86
C GLY A 533 13.96 -9.69 6.26
N PRO A 534 13.60 -10.18 7.46
CA PRO A 534 12.23 -10.14 7.98
C PRO A 534 11.65 -8.74 8.21
N ALA A 535 12.48 -7.70 8.21
CA ALA A 535 12.05 -6.29 8.30
C ALA A 535 12.02 -5.60 6.92
N GLY A 536 12.20 -6.34 5.84
CA GLY A 536 12.47 -5.76 4.52
C GLY A 536 13.85 -5.12 4.44
N ALA A 537 14.10 -4.39 3.36
CA ALA A 537 15.35 -3.67 3.14
C ALA A 537 15.15 -2.43 2.25
N ALA A 538 15.97 -1.40 2.46
CA ALA A 538 16.21 -0.36 1.46
C ALA A 538 17.71 -0.25 1.22
N PHE A 539 18.13 -0.10 -0.04
CA PHE A 539 19.53 -0.19 -0.44
C PHE A 539 19.81 0.53 -1.76
N VAL A 540 21.06 0.93 -1.97
CA VAL A 540 21.56 1.45 -3.24
C VAL A 540 22.29 0.34 -3.99
N ILE A 541 21.88 0.08 -5.23
CA ILE A 541 22.58 -0.80 -6.16
C ILE A 541 23.48 0.03 -7.06
N LEU A 542 24.69 -0.48 -7.32
CA LEU A 542 25.71 0.12 -8.18
C LEU A 542 25.97 -0.82 -9.35
N ARG A 543 25.26 -0.63 -10.46
CA ARG A 543 25.45 -1.44 -11.68
C ARG A 543 26.61 -0.90 -12.49
N GLU A 544 27.30 -1.76 -13.22
CA GLU A 544 28.29 -1.33 -14.21
C GLU A 544 27.64 -0.41 -15.27
N SER A 545 28.34 0.66 -15.63
CA SER A 545 27.96 1.62 -16.65
C SER A 545 29.09 1.81 -17.65
N THR A 546 28.72 1.99 -18.91
CA THR A 546 29.64 2.35 -19.99
C THR A 546 29.47 3.80 -20.45
N THR A 547 28.59 4.57 -19.80
CA THR A 547 28.20 5.93 -20.21
C THR A 547 28.71 7.03 -19.28
N SER A 548 29.34 6.68 -18.16
CA SER A 548 29.90 7.63 -17.16
C SER A 548 31.40 7.44 -16.93
N GLY A 549 32.15 7.31 -18.03
CA GLY A 549 33.60 7.14 -18.02
C GLY A 549 34.05 5.73 -17.59
N ARG A 550 35.37 5.53 -17.52
CA ARG A 550 35.99 4.27 -17.09
C ARG A 550 37.27 4.56 -16.27
N PRO A 551 37.45 3.94 -15.10
CA PRO A 551 38.66 4.17 -14.30
C PRO A 551 39.91 3.57 -14.98
N PRO A 552 41.12 4.08 -14.68
CA PRO A 552 41.42 5.19 -13.77
C PRO A 552 41.02 6.56 -14.35
N TYR A 553 40.72 7.53 -13.47
CA TYR A 553 40.21 8.85 -13.85
C TYR A 553 41.29 9.94 -13.69
N PRO A 554 42.06 10.30 -14.73
CA PRO A 554 43.04 11.39 -14.66
C PRO A 554 42.47 12.80 -14.65
N ASP A 555 41.17 12.98 -14.95
CA ASP A 555 40.56 14.30 -15.13
C ASP A 555 39.08 14.26 -14.72
N MET A 556 38.59 15.31 -14.04
CA MET A 556 37.20 15.42 -13.60
C MET A 556 36.18 15.42 -14.74
N ASN A 557 36.58 15.79 -15.97
CA ASN A 557 35.72 15.69 -17.15
C ASN A 557 35.31 14.24 -17.48
N GLN A 558 36.06 13.24 -16.99
CA GLN A 558 35.71 11.83 -17.16
C GLN A 558 34.75 11.32 -16.08
N LEU A 559 34.46 12.16 -15.08
CA LEU A 559 33.59 11.86 -13.95
C LEU A 559 32.23 12.56 -14.06
N GLU A 560 31.90 13.16 -15.21
CA GLU A 560 30.59 13.78 -15.45
C GLU A 560 29.46 12.82 -15.04
N ALA A 561 28.52 13.35 -14.25
CA ALA A 561 27.41 12.58 -13.71
C ALA A 561 26.14 12.91 -14.47
N ASN A 562 25.44 11.86 -14.93
CA ASN A 562 24.21 12.01 -15.69
C ASN A 562 23.00 11.73 -14.81
N ASN A 563 22.01 12.60 -14.87
CA ASN A 563 20.68 12.35 -14.33
C ASN A 563 20.01 11.24 -15.15
N ILE A 564 19.60 10.15 -14.48
CA ILE A 564 18.95 8.99 -15.11
C ILE A 564 17.61 8.66 -14.45
N PHE A 565 16.94 9.65 -13.84
CA PHE A 565 15.62 9.45 -13.24
C PHE A 565 14.61 8.94 -14.30
N PRO A 566 13.87 7.85 -14.02
CA PRO A 566 12.87 7.30 -14.93
C PRO A 566 11.72 8.29 -15.24
N GLU A 567 11.03 8.05 -16.35
CA GLU A 567 9.89 8.86 -16.83
C GLU A 567 8.77 9.06 -15.81
N ARG A 568 8.64 8.16 -14.83
CA ARG A 568 7.61 8.25 -13.78
C ARG A 568 7.82 9.41 -12.79
N PHE A 569 8.97 10.07 -12.80
CA PHE A 569 9.29 11.16 -11.87
C PHE A 569 9.00 12.55 -12.46
N PRO A 570 8.73 13.57 -11.62
CA PRO A 570 8.44 14.92 -12.08
C PRO A 570 9.53 15.51 -12.98
N GLU A 571 9.13 16.30 -13.98
CA GLU A 571 10.05 16.98 -14.90
C GLU A 571 11.10 17.84 -14.17
N GLU A 572 10.73 18.47 -13.06
CA GLU A 572 11.65 19.28 -12.27
C GLU A 572 12.82 18.47 -11.68
N VAL A 573 12.60 17.18 -11.38
CA VAL A 573 13.64 16.24 -10.91
C VAL A 573 14.44 15.72 -12.08
N LYS A 574 13.78 15.30 -13.18
CA LYS A 574 14.45 14.78 -14.39
C LYS A 574 15.36 15.82 -15.05
N ASN A 575 15.04 17.11 -14.93
CA ASN A 575 15.82 18.21 -15.49
C ASN A 575 16.95 18.72 -14.57
N MET A 576 17.14 18.15 -13.38
CA MET A 576 18.25 18.51 -12.49
C MET A 576 19.60 18.07 -13.07
N ARG A 577 20.64 18.85 -12.78
CA ARG A 577 22.04 18.50 -13.04
C ARG A 577 22.77 18.31 -11.73
N PHE A 578 23.71 17.36 -11.71
CA PHE A 578 24.49 17.00 -10.54
C PHE A 578 25.97 17.23 -10.83
N ASP A 579 26.38 18.49 -10.80
CA ASP A 579 27.73 18.89 -11.17
C ASP A 579 28.72 18.63 -10.03
N TRP A 580 29.94 18.20 -10.40
CA TRP A 580 31.07 18.18 -9.48
C TRP A 580 31.56 19.60 -9.22
N VAL A 581 31.47 20.04 -7.97
CA VAL A 581 31.93 21.36 -7.55
C VAL A 581 33.19 21.20 -6.72
N LYS A 582 34.27 21.88 -7.10
CA LYS A 582 35.50 21.91 -6.32
C LYS A 582 35.20 22.45 -4.93
N VAL A 583 35.69 21.77 -3.89
CA VAL A 583 35.27 22.02 -2.51
C VAL A 583 35.57 23.45 -2.06
N GLU A 584 36.65 24.07 -2.52
CA GLU A 584 36.96 25.49 -2.23
C GLU A 584 35.84 26.46 -2.65
N ASN A 585 35.00 26.08 -3.61
CA ASN A 585 33.89 26.88 -4.13
C ASN A 585 32.55 26.58 -3.45
N ARG A 586 32.51 25.61 -2.51
CA ARG A 586 31.28 25.33 -1.75
C ARG A 586 31.05 26.42 -0.70
N PRO A 587 29.78 26.80 -0.41
CA PRO A 587 29.48 27.84 0.58
C PRO A 587 30.02 27.55 1.98
N TRP A 588 30.14 26.26 2.34
CA TRP A 588 30.63 25.80 3.64
C TRP A 588 32.18 25.68 3.72
N ALA A 589 32.89 25.91 2.62
CA ALA A 589 34.36 25.85 2.60
C ALA A 589 34.99 26.93 3.49
N ASN A 590 34.39 28.13 3.53
CA ASN A 590 34.84 29.27 4.33
C ASN A 590 36.33 29.58 4.16
N GLY A 591 36.82 29.51 2.91
CA GLY A 591 38.22 29.78 2.55
C GLY A 591 39.21 28.62 2.74
N ARG A 592 38.74 27.43 3.15
CA ARG A 592 39.53 26.20 3.26
C ARG A 592 39.67 25.48 1.89
N PHE A 593 40.56 24.49 1.84
CA PHE A 593 40.75 23.55 0.71
C PHE A 593 41.21 24.19 -0.61
N LYS A 594 41.90 25.33 -0.53
CA LYS A 594 42.39 26.04 -1.71
C LYS A 594 43.35 25.19 -2.52
N ASP A 595 43.22 25.25 -3.83
CA ASP A 595 44.12 24.61 -4.79
C ASP A 595 44.22 23.07 -4.65
N LEU A 596 43.26 22.43 -3.98
CA LEU A 596 43.17 20.98 -3.86
C LEU A 596 42.27 20.39 -4.94
N GLU A 597 42.70 19.29 -5.53
CA GLU A 597 41.89 18.44 -6.42
C GLU A 597 40.88 17.63 -5.59
N PHE A 598 39.99 18.34 -4.89
CA PHE A 598 38.98 17.81 -3.97
C PHE A 598 37.60 18.36 -4.39
N TYR A 599 36.68 17.47 -4.77
CA TYR A 599 35.38 17.84 -5.34
C TYR A 599 34.23 17.17 -4.59
N ASN A 600 33.06 17.80 -4.65
CA ASN A 600 31.82 17.33 -4.04
C ASN A 600 30.67 17.43 -5.03
N LEU A 601 29.81 16.41 -5.04
CA LEU A 601 28.56 16.36 -5.78
C LEU A 601 27.41 16.22 -4.75
N VAL A 602 26.46 17.15 -4.83
CA VAL A 602 25.34 17.34 -3.88
C VAL A 602 24.35 16.19 -3.87
N GLY A 603 23.61 16.07 -2.77
CA GLY A 603 23.10 14.78 -2.37
C GLY A 603 21.65 14.47 -2.64
N PHE A 604 21.27 13.35 -2.04
CA PHE A 604 19.97 12.72 -2.08
C PHE A 604 19.55 12.44 -0.64
N GLN A 605 18.43 13.02 -0.23
CA GLN A 605 17.81 12.75 1.07
C GLN A 605 16.91 11.53 0.93
N VAL A 606 16.98 10.56 1.83
CA VAL A 606 16.09 9.38 1.82
C VAL A 606 15.28 9.34 3.11
N ARG A 607 13.96 9.34 2.99
CA ARG A 607 13.01 9.29 4.11
C ARG A 607 11.92 8.26 3.91
N ILE A 608 11.35 7.77 5.01
CA ILE A 608 10.10 6.99 4.96
C ILE A 608 8.95 7.95 4.62
N GLY A 609 8.15 7.62 3.60
CA GLY A 609 7.07 8.46 3.07
C GLY A 609 5.76 8.39 3.85
N ASP A 610 5.79 8.02 5.13
CA ASP A 610 4.63 8.11 6.03
C ASP A 610 4.65 9.41 6.84
N ASP A 611 3.66 9.61 7.71
CA ASP A 611 3.52 10.83 8.52
C ASP A 611 4.74 11.13 9.42
N SER A 612 5.60 10.14 9.69
CA SER A 612 6.81 10.36 10.47
C SER A 612 7.89 11.12 9.70
N LEU A 613 7.88 11.02 8.37
CA LEU A 613 8.96 11.45 7.49
C LEU A 613 10.34 11.05 8.02
N THR A 614 10.44 9.84 8.58
CA THR A 614 11.63 9.35 9.29
C THR A 614 12.84 9.41 8.36
N ASN A 615 13.89 10.12 8.80
CA ASN A 615 15.15 10.18 8.08
C ASN A 615 15.83 8.81 8.06
N ILE A 616 16.19 8.32 6.88
CA ILE A 616 16.95 7.06 6.71
C ILE A 616 18.42 7.38 6.54
N CYS A 617 18.75 8.18 5.53
CA CYS A 617 20.10 8.69 5.34
C CYS A 617 20.10 9.87 4.37
N HIS A 618 21.15 10.68 4.46
CA HIS A 618 21.56 11.58 3.40
C HIS A 618 22.74 10.95 2.63
N ILE A 619 22.73 11.06 1.29
CA ILE A 619 23.72 10.45 0.40
C ILE A 619 24.37 11.54 -0.42
N GLN A 620 25.69 11.66 -0.42
CA GLN A 620 26.43 12.57 -1.30
C GLN A 620 27.73 11.94 -1.80
N MET A 621 28.42 12.58 -2.74
CA MET A 621 29.62 12.02 -3.37
C MET A 621 30.80 12.97 -3.34
N TRP A 622 32.00 12.38 -3.39
CA TRP A 622 33.26 13.08 -3.22
C TRP A 622 34.34 12.49 -4.13
N THR A 623 35.31 13.32 -4.51
CA THR A 623 36.53 12.86 -5.18
C THR A 623 37.77 13.50 -4.60
N ALA A 624 38.89 12.78 -4.60
CA ALA A 624 40.19 13.30 -4.18
C ALA A 624 41.27 12.84 -5.16
N GLY A 625 42.06 13.79 -5.68
CA GLY A 625 43.22 13.50 -6.53
C GLY A 625 44.38 12.87 -5.76
N VAL A 626 45.40 12.40 -6.47
CA VAL A 626 46.58 11.75 -5.86
C VAL A 626 47.22 12.66 -4.80
N GLY A 627 47.48 12.12 -3.61
CA GLY A 627 48.08 12.84 -2.48
C GLY A 627 47.18 13.88 -1.79
N VAL A 628 45.91 14.02 -2.21
CA VAL A 628 44.97 14.97 -1.60
C VAL A 628 44.40 14.41 -0.29
N SER A 629 44.33 15.27 0.72
CA SER A 629 43.56 15.04 1.95
C SER A 629 42.22 15.76 1.89
N ALA A 630 41.14 15.08 2.25
CA ALA A 630 39.83 15.70 2.47
C ALA A 630 39.77 16.56 3.76
N GLY A 631 40.86 16.61 4.53
CA GLY A 631 41.00 17.37 5.76
C GLY A 631 40.44 16.65 7.00
N PHE A 632 41.24 16.59 8.06
CA PHE A 632 40.81 15.99 9.32
C PHE A 632 39.68 16.81 9.97
N HIS A 633 38.57 16.14 10.26
CA HIS A 633 37.39 16.69 10.92
C HIS A 633 36.79 15.67 11.91
N ASN A 634 35.77 16.07 12.67
CA ASN A 634 35.21 15.22 13.73
C ASN A 634 33.70 15.41 13.99
N HIS A 635 32.97 16.03 13.03
CA HIS A 635 31.50 16.17 13.03
C HIS A 635 30.90 16.79 14.29
N THR A 636 31.56 17.81 14.88
CA THR A 636 31.01 18.52 16.05
C THR A 636 29.85 19.46 15.73
N ASP A 637 29.59 19.69 14.44
CA ASP A 637 28.64 20.64 13.88
C ASP A 637 27.29 20.02 13.48
N ALA A 638 27.22 18.69 13.33
CA ALA A 638 26.00 17.98 12.95
C ALA A 638 25.93 16.57 13.57
N ILE A 639 24.72 16.02 13.70
CA ILE A 639 24.46 14.73 14.37
C ILE A 639 24.19 13.65 13.31
N PHE A 640 25.19 12.82 13.00
CA PHE A 640 25.00 11.64 12.15
C PHE A 640 26.08 10.56 12.37
N CYS A 641 25.77 9.35 11.91
CA CYS A 641 26.68 8.22 11.77
C CYS A 641 27.02 8.06 10.28
N GLU A 642 28.27 8.26 9.87
CA GLU A 642 28.65 8.17 8.46
C GLU A 642 29.35 6.86 8.11
N ILE A 643 29.06 6.37 6.91
CA ILE A 643 29.75 5.24 6.29
C ILE A 643 30.11 5.64 4.86
N HIS A 644 31.36 5.43 4.45
CA HIS A 644 31.77 5.65 3.07
C HIS A 644 31.86 4.34 2.29
N SER A 645 31.42 4.42 1.03
CA SER A 645 31.55 3.36 0.03
C SER A 645 32.41 3.87 -1.12
N CYS A 646 33.60 3.31 -1.26
CA CYS A 646 34.47 3.60 -2.39
C CYS A 646 33.90 2.98 -3.67
N ILE A 647 33.76 3.78 -4.74
CA ILE A 647 33.44 3.28 -6.08
C ILE A 647 34.75 2.93 -6.79
N VAL A 648 35.70 3.87 -6.76
CA VAL A 648 37.03 3.73 -7.37
C VAL A 648 38.08 4.32 -6.42
N ASN A 649 39.16 3.60 -6.24
CA ASN A 649 40.34 3.99 -5.50
C ASN A 649 41.46 4.26 -6.53
N GLY A 650 41.73 5.52 -6.81
CA GLY A 650 42.57 5.96 -7.93
C GLY A 650 43.99 5.42 -7.89
N THR A 651 44.51 5.13 -6.69
CA THR A 651 45.87 4.60 -6.48
C THR A 651 45.92 3.18 -5.92
N GLY A 652 44.77 2.64 -5.52
CA GLY A 652 44.66 1.42 -4.71
C GLY A 652 45.06 1.59 -3.23
N ASN A 653 45.50 2.77 -2.80
CA ASN A 653 45.95 3.06 -1.44
C ASN A 653 45.13 4.16 -0.73
N GLY A 654 44.10 4.71 -1.38
CA GLY A 654 43.20 5.69 -0.77
C GLY A 654 42.32 5.08 0.32
N GLY A 655 41.85 5.89 1.26
CA GLY A 655 40.90 5.43 2.27
C GLY A 655 40.82 6.33 3.50
N MET A 656 40.27 5.79 4.58
CA MET A 656 39.99 6.55 5.80
C MET A 656 41.16 6.50 6.77
N SER A 657 41.51 7.64 7.35
CA SER A 657 42.48 7.73 8.45
C SER A 657 41.84 8.35 9.67
N TRP A 658 42.23 7.92 10.87
CA TRP A 658 41.69 8.42 12.14
C TRP A 658 42.79 8.56 13.19
N ALA A 659 42.70 9.62 14.00
CA ALA A 659 43.62 9.86 15.10
C ALA A 659 43.49 8.77 16.17
N THR A 660 44.64 8.26 16.62
CA THR A 660 44.77 7.24 17.68
C THR A 660 45.13 7.86 19.04
N VAL A 661 45.37 9.18 19.05
CA VAL A 661 45.61 9.99 20.24
C VAL A 661 44.35 10.77 20.66
N ASP A 662 44.36 11.33 21.87
CA ASP A 662 43.29 12.22 22.35
C ASP A 662 43.12 13.45 21.44
N ASP A 663 41.90 13.96 21.31
CA ASP A 663 41.55 15.05 20.38
C ASP A 663 42.37 16.34 20.60
N ASN A 664 42.82 16.58 21.83
CA ASN A 664 43.64 17.75 22.20
C ASN A 664 45.13 17.61 21.87
N LYS A 665 45.57 16.40 21.50
CA LYS A 665 46.97 16.10 21.12
C LYS A 665 47.16 16.03 19.60
N PHE A 666 46.07 15.94 18.85
CA PHE A 666 46.07 15.89 17.40
C PHE A 666 45.89 17.29 16.80
N ASN A 667 46.77 17.68 15.87
CA ASN A 667 46.61 18.92 15.13
C ASN A 667 46.02 18.63 13.74
N PRO A 668 44.72 18.90 13.49
CA PRO A 668 44.09 18.59 12.20
C PRO A 668 44.60 19.46 11.04
N ALA A 669 45.25 20.60 11.33
CA ALA A 669 45.82 21.48 10.32
C ALA A 669 47.24 21.07 9.88
N ASP A 670 47.93 20.28 10.70
CA ASP A 670 49.27 19.74 10.43
C ASP A 670 49.38 18.33 11.03
N PRO A 671 48.74 17.33 10.39
CA PRO A 671 48.56 16.00 10.97
C PRO A 671 49.86 15.19 10.95
N ASP A 672 50.30 14.75 12.14
CA ASP A 672 51.44 13.85 12.30
C ASP A 672 51.04 12.39 12.02
N LYS A 673 51.73 11.75 11.07
CA LYS A 673 51.50 10.35 10.68
C LYS A 673 51.73 9.33 11.79
N SER A 674 52.47 9.69 12.85
CA SER A 674 52.62 8.82 14.02
C SER A 674 51.40 8.82 14.95
N GLN A 675 50.45 9.73 14.73
CA GLN A 675 49.29 9.96 15.61
C GLN A 675 47.96 9.50 15.01
N TYR A 676 47.98 8.92 13.81
CA TYR A 676 46.78 8.36 13.17
C TYR A 676 47.07 7.01 12.53
N ASP A 677 46.05 6.18 12.47
CA ASP A 677 46.04 4.95 11.69
C ASP A 677 45.23 5.16 10.39
N SER A 678 45.43 4.27 9.43
CA SER A 678 44.76 4.32 8.12
C SER A 678 44.17 2.96 7.74
N LEU A 679 43.03 3.02 7.04
CA LEU A 679 42.30 1.89 6.51
C LEU A 679 42.07 2.15 5.02
N VAL A 680 42.76 1.38 4.18
CA VAL A 680 42.53 1.41 2.73
C VAL A 680 41.11 0.92 2.46
N VAL A 681 40.36 1.65 1.63
CA VAL A 681 39.02 1.26 1.19
C VAL A 681 39.09 1.01 -0.32
N PRO A 682 39.27 -0.26 -0.77
CA PRO A 682 39.46 -0.56 -2.18
C PRO A 682 38.21 -0.29 -3.03
N ASP A 683 38.35 -0.37 -4.35
CA ASP A 683 37.24 -0.33 -5.31
C ASP A 683 36.06 -1.17 -4.85
N MET A 684 34.87 -0.59 -4.86
CA MET A 684 33.62 -1.29 -4.52
C MET A 684 33.64 -1.92 -3.11
N HIS A 685 34.24 -1.23 -2.14
CA HIS A 685 34.18 -1.61 -0.72
C HIS A 685 33.59 -0.49 0.14
N GLU A 686 32.97 -0.86 1.25
CA GLU A 686 32.59 0.06 2.33
C GLU A 686 33.43 -0.19 3.58
N HIS A 687 33.64 0.85 4.39
CA HIS A 687 34.23 0.72 5.72
C HIS A 687 33.15 0.66 6.81
N GLY A 688 33.53 0.19 8.00
CA GLY A 688 32.67 0.19 9.18
C GLY A 688 32.79 1.47 10.02
N PRO A 689 32.05 1.57 11.12
CA PRO A 689 32.06 2.73 12.01
C PRO A 689 33.46 3.17 12.43
N LEU A 690 33.73 4.47 12.35
CA LEU A 690 34.94 5.13 12.89
C LEU A 690 34.64 6.01 14.11
N TRP A 691 33.36 6.31 14.38
CA TRP A 691 32.97 7.01 15.60
C TRP A 691 33.26 6.15 16.83
N ARG A 692 33.43 6.81 17.97
CA ARG A 692 33.65 6.15 19.25
C ARG A 692 32.35 5.46 19.68
N VAL A 693 32.47 4.16 19.92
CA VAL A 693 31.37 3.31 20.41
C VAL A 693 31.58 2.94 21.87
N ARG A 694 30.48 2.68 22.57
CA ARG A 694 30.47 1.97 23.85
C ARG A 694 30.65 0.46 23.60
N GLU A 695 30.91 -0.31 24.65
CA GLU A 695 31.11 -1.77 24.53
C GLU A 695 29.91 -2.50 23.93
N ASP A 696 28.70 -2.02 24.20
CA ASP A 696 27.42 -2.52 23.69
C ASP A 696 27.12 -2.08 22.24
N GLY A 697 27.99 -1.26 21.64
CA GLY A 697 27.85 -0.75 20.27
C GLY A 697 27.12 0.60 20.18
N LEU A 698 26.58 1.14 21.27
CA LEU A 698 25.94 2.46 21.23
C LEU A 698 26.97 3.56 20.90
N PRO A 699 26.61 4.58 20.10
CA PRO A 699 27.51 5.69 19.83
C PRO A 699 27.76 6.49 21.10
N LYS A 700 29.01 6.90 21.34
CA LYS A 700 29.29 7.93 22.34
C LYS A 700 28.75 9.26 21.81
N LEU A 701 28.13 10.03 22.69
CA LEU A 701 27.61 11.35 22.38
C LEU A 701 28.42 12.40 23.14
N ARG A 702 28.66 13.54 22.48
CA ARG A 702 29.23 14.73 23.12
C ARG A 702 28.16 15.48 23.90
N ASN A 703 28.59 16.45 24.70
CA ASN A 703 27.68 17.31 25.47
C ASN A 703 26.72 18.13 24.59
N ASN A 704 27.08 18.40 23.33
CA ASN A 704 26.21 19.08 22.37
C ASN A 704 25.28 18.12 21.60
N GLY A 705 25.24 16.83 21.96
CA GLY A 705 24.40 15.81 21.33
C GLY A 705 24.96 15.17 20.06
N THR A 706 26.10 15.66 19.54
CA THR A 706 26.73 15.05 18.35
C THR A 706 27.35 13.70 18.65
N VAL A 707 27.38 12.83 17.64
CA VAL A 707 28.11 11.56 17.71
C VAL A 707 29.60 11.88 17.84
N ASP A 708 30.28 11.22 18.78
CA ASP A 708 31.67 11.49 19.09
C ASP A 708 32.62 10.73 18.15
N TYR A 709 33.27 11.45 17.24
CA TYR A 709 34.33 10.94 16.37
C TYR A 709 35.71 11.35 16.87
N PRO A 710 36.74 10.50 16.68
CA PRO A 710 38.11 11.01 16.62
C PRO A 710 38.26 11.94 15.41
N TRP A 711 39.32 12.74 15.37
CA TRP A 711 39.71 13.39 14.11
C TRP A 711 39.94 12.34 13.03
N HIS A 712 39.30 12.49 11.88
CA HIS A 712 39.43 11.56 10.75
C HIS A 712 39.29 12.27 9.40
N ALA A 713 39.80 11.63 8.34
CA ALA A 713 39.76 12.14 6.98
C ALA A 713 39.83 11.00 5.95
N TRP A 714 39.29 11.23 4.76
CA TRP A 714 39.73 10.49 3.57
C TRP A 714 41.07 11.04 3.09
N LEU A 715 42.05 10.15 2.90
CA LEU A 715 43.35 10.47 2.30
C LEU A 715 43.50 9.67 1.01
N ALA A 716 43.71 10.36 -0.10
CA ALA A 716 44.12 9.70 -1.33
C ALA A 716 45.55 9.20 -1.22
N GLY A 717 45.85 8.06 -1.87
CA GLY A 717 47.18 7.48 -1.82
C GLY A 717 48.25 8.43 -2.38
N ASP A 718 49.39 8.49 -1.70
CA ASP A 718 50.60 9.15 -2.20
C ASP A 718 51.55 8.09 -2.77
N VAL A 719 51.88 8.26 -4.04
CA VAL A 719 52.70 7.33 -4.83
C VAL A 719 53.91 8.07 -5.40
N GLY A 720 54.41 9.10 -4.72
CA GLY A 720 55.66 9.79 -5.07
C GLY A 720 55.67 10.44 -6.46
N GLY A 721 56.75 11.16 -6.77
CA GLY A 721 56.89 11.95 -8.00
C GLY A 721 57.01 11.11 -9.27
N GLY A 722 55.89 10.58 -9.78
CA GLY A 722 55.88 9.83 -11.04
C GLY A 722 54.53 9.27 -11.54
N GLN A 723 53.48 9.18 -10.71
CA GLN A 723 52.17 8.75 -11.20
C GLN A 723 51.36 9.89 -11.85
N ARG A 724 50.63 9.54 -12.91
CA ARG A 724 49.61 10.40 -13.52
C ARG A 724 48.43 10.52 -12.55
N GLN A 725 47.74 11.66 -12.57
CA GLN A 725 46.52 11.88 -11.79
C GLN A 725 45.56 10.69 -11.91
N SER A 726 44.90 10.37 -10.82
CA SER A 726 43.87 9.33 -10.73
C SER A 726 43.01 9.61 -9.50
N PHE A 727 41.75 9.96 -9.71
CA PHE A 727 40.84 10.32 -8.62
C PHE A 727 40.33 9.09 -7.86
N ASP A 728 40.36 9.19 -6.54
CA ASP A 728 39.45 8.43 -5.68
C ASP A 728 38.02 8.98 -5.88
N VAL A 729 37.03 8.09 -5.85
CA VAL A 729 35.61 8.43 -5.88
C VAL A 729 34.87 7.61 -4.84
N TRP A 730 34.13 8.27 -3.94
CA TRP A 730 33.34 7.59 -2.93
C TRP A 730 31.99 8.26 -2.66
N LEU A 731 31.08 7.46 -2.15
CA LEU A 731 29.78 7.88 -1.60
C LEU A 731 29.91 8.03 -0.08
N ALA A 732 29.29 9.06 0.49
CA ALA A 732 29.05 9.20 1.91
C ALA A 732 27.57 8.90 2.20
N PHE A 733 27.32 8.04 3.19
CA PHE A 733 25.98 7.73 3.71
C PHE A 733 25.89 8.22 5.14
N GLU A 734 25.14 9.30 5.36
CA GLU A 734 24.95 9.96 6.64
C GLU A 734 23.64 9.49 7.27
N PHE A 735 23.74 8.51 8.16
CA PHE A 735 22.61 7.96 8.90
C PHE A 735 22.31 8.81 10.15
N PRO A 736 21.06 8.83 10.64
CA PRO A 736 20.82 9.10 12.06
C PRO A 736 21.68 8.17 12.94
N SER A 737 21.78 8.45 14.24
CA SER A 737 22.57 7.62 15.15
C SER A 737 22.25 6.13 14.99
N LEU A 738 23.29 5.29 14.87
CA LEU A 738 23.18 3.85 14.71
C LEU A 738 23.84 3.13 15.86
N ILE A 739 23.32 1.95 16.21
CA ILE A 739 24.00 1.00 17.08
C ILE A 739 24.99 0.23 16.20
N ALA A 740 26.27 0.26 16.53
CA ALA A 740 27.29 -0.53 15.86
C ALA A 740 27.31 -1.97 16.38
N LYS A 741 28.01 -2.87 15.69
CA LYS A 741 28.31 -4.19 16.23
C LYS A 741 29.15 -4.05 17.52
N SER A 742 28.74 -4.75 18.58
CA SER A 742 29.43 -4.76 19.88
C SER A 742 30.88 -5.24 19.74
N LEU A 743 31.75 -4.69 20.58
CA LEU A 743 33.16 -5.08 20.66
C LEU A 743 33.41 -6.29 21.60
N ARG A 744 32.38 -6.81 22.28
CA ARG A 744 32.49 -7.99 23.15
C ARG A 744 32.44 -9.28 22.33
N ALA A 745 33.13 -10.32 22.81
CA ALA A 745 33.15 -11.64 22.19
C ALA A 745 31.74 -12.23 22.13
N ASP A 746 31.36 -12.77 20.97
CA ASP A 746 30.06 -13.37 20.70
C ASP A 746 29.76 -14.48 21.72
N MET A 747 28.87 -14.21 22.69
CA MET A 747 28.17 -15.30 23.37
C MET A 747 27.15 -15.88 22.38
N LEU A 748 27.00 -17.21 22.41
CA LEU A 748 26.05 -17.95 21.57
C LEU A 748 24.63 -17.42 21.82
N PHE A 749 24.12 -16.60 20.90
CA PHE A 749 22.71 -16.25 20.91
C PHE A 749 21.85 -17.46 20.53
N PRO A 750 20.68 -17.63 21.15
CA PRO A 750 19.66 -18.48 20.55
C PRO A 750 19.32 -17.92 19.17
N SER A 751 19.11 -18.79 18.20
CA SER A 751 18.68 -18.39 16.86
C SER A 751 17.41 -17.53 16.96
N PRO A 752 17.19 -16.53 16.09
CA PRO A 752 15.93 -15.79 16.08
C PRO A 752 14.72 -16.74 16.06
N GLY A 753 13.70 -16.47 16.86
CA GLY A 753 12.61 -17.42 17.04
C GLY A 753 11.65 -17.06 18.16
N ILE A 754 10.71 -17.96 18.42
CA ILE A 754 9.73 -17.83 19.51
C ILE A 754 10.16 -18.73 20.65
N TYR A 755 10.30 -18.15 21.84
CA TYR A 755 10.84 -18.81 23.02
C TYR A 755 9.94 -18.59 24.24
N THR A 756 10.04 -19.51 25.20
CA THR A 756 9.62 -19.25 26.58
C THR A 756 10.87 -18.90 27.38
N LEU A 757 10.88 -17.74 28.02
CA LEU A 757 12.04 -17.26 28.79
C LEU A 757 11.93 -17.79 30.23
N LEU A 758 12.79 -18.75 30.59
CA LEU A 758 12.77 -19.40 31.90
C LEU A 758 13.95 -18.95 32.77
N CYS A 759 13.66 -18.56 34.00
CA CYS A 759 14.66 -18.38 35.06
C CYS A 759 14.77 -19.67 35.89
N LYS A 760 16.00 -20.20 36.01
CA LYS A 760 16.33 -21.29 36.93
C LYS A 760 17.12 -20.75 38.11
N ALA A 761 16.42 -20.45 39.20
CA ALA A 761 17.03 -20.18 40.49
C ALA A 761 16.43 -21.13 41.54
N ASN A 762 17.26 -22.03 42.08
CA ASN A 762 16.98 -22.91 43.23
C ASN A 762 15.61 -23.64 43.21
N ALA A 763 15.57 -24.83 42.57
CA ALA A 763 14.44 -25.80 42.56
C ALA A 763 13.07 -25.32 42.02
N THR A 764 12.80 -24.02 41.97
CA THR A 764 11.64 -23.39 41.35
C THR A 764 12.02 -22.79 40.01
N GLN A 765 11.29 -23.14 38.95
CA GLN A 765 11.39 -22.48 37.64
C GLN A 765 10.35 -21.36 37.59
N GLY A 766 10.71 -20.21 37.02
CA GLY A 766 9.77 -19.13 36.73
C GLY A 766 9.86 -18.75 35.25
N ALA A 767 8.72 -18.59 34.57
CA ALA A 767 8.64 -18.08 33.21
C ALA A 767 8.42 -16.56 33.23
N ALA A 768 9.13 -15.81 32.38
CA ALA A 768 8.91 -14.37 32.25
C ALA A 768 7.59 -14.10 31.50
N SER A 769 6.77 -13.22 32.06
CA SER A 769 5.45 -12.88 31.56
C SER A 769 5.20 -11.39 31.72
N VAL A 770 4.60 -10.74 30.71
CA VAL A 770 3.97 -9.43 30.90
C VAL A 770 2.73 -9.64 31.75
N GLN A 771 2.60 -8.90 32.85
CA GLN A 771 1.51 -9.07 33.80
C GLN A 771 0.15 -9.02 33.08
N ASP A 772 -0.65 -10.08 33.27
CA ASP A 772 -1.98 -10.25 32.67
C ASP A 772 -2.02 -10.15 31.12
N SER A 773 -0.88 -10.31 30.45
CA SER A 773 -0.72 -10.04 29.00
C SER A 773 -1.13 -8.61 28.60
N ASN A 774 -1.10 -7.66 29.54
CA ASN A 774 -1.56 -6.31 29.32
C ASN A 774 -0.59 -5.54 28.41
N SER A 775 -1.11 -4.99 27.30
CA SER A 775 -0.34 -4.24 26.30
C SER A 775 -0.12 -2.77 26.65
N THR A 776 -0.59 -2.32 27.81
CA THR A 776 -0.34 -0.95 28.31
C THR A 776 1.15 -0.76 28.56
N ASP A 777 1.71 0.34 28.07
CA ASP A 777 3.13 0.67 28.28
C ASP A 777 3.44 0.83 29.76
N GLY A 778 4.57 0.26 30.19
CA GLY A 778 4.97 0.26 31.60
C GLY A 778 4.38 -0.90 32.43
N THR A 779 3.61 -1.80 31.82
CA THR A 779 3.11 -3.01 32.50
C THR A 779 4.28 -3.86 32.98
N ALA A 780 4.25 -4.31 34.24
CA ALA A 780 5.34 -5.09 34.82
C ALA A 780 5.62 -6.40 34.08
N ILE A 781 6.90 -6.76 33.94
CA ILE A 781 7.32 -8.11 33.59
C ILE A 781 7.59 -8.87 34.90
N ILE A 782 6.89 -9.98 35.07
CA ILE A 782 6.89 -10.81 36.27
C ILE A 782 7.34 -12.23 35.98
N GLY A 783 7.82 -12.94 37.01
CA GLY A 783 8.06 -14.38 36.95
C GLY A 783 6.81 -15.14 37.41
N VAL A 784 6.35 -16.10 36.61
CA VAL A 784 5.18 -16.96 36.92
C VAL A 784 5.57 -18.43 36.89
N GLU A 785 4.85 -19.29 37.64
CA GLU A 785 5.11 -20.73 37.65
C GLU A 785 4.83 -21.37 36.27
N PRO A 786 5.77 -22.13 35.69
CA PRO A 786 5.57 -22.82 34.41
C PRO A 786 4.44 -23.85 34.44
N ASN A 787 3.80 -24.11 33.30
CA ASN A 787 2.74 -25.11 33.10
C ASN A 787 1.39 -24.84 33.81
N LYS A 788 1.13 -23.62 34.27
CA LYS A 788 -0.27 -23.18 34.49
C LYS A 788 -0.82 -22.68 33.16
N GLU A 789 -2.04 -23.08 32.79
CA GLU A 789 -2.69 -22.90 31.46
C GLU A 789 -2.71 -21.46 30.89
N LYS A 790 -2.20 -20.45 31.62
CA LYS A 790 -2.10 -19.03 31.21
C LYS A 790 -0.73 -18.37 31.45
N ALA A 791 0.28 -19.10 31.91
CA ALA A 791 1.53 -18.53 32.45
C ALA A 791 2.74 -18.56 31.49
N ASP A 792 2.78 -19.50 30.55
CA ASP A 792 3.92 -19.64 29.63
C ASP A 792 3.77 -18.72 28.40
N GLN A 793 3.88 -17.41 28.63
CA GLN A 793 3.89 -16.45 27.55
C GLN A 793 5.09 -16.66 26.63
N GLN A 794 4.84 -16.51 25.33
CA GLN A 794 5.85 -16.63 24.29
C GLN A 794 6.50 -15.28 24.00
N TRP A 795 7.80 -15.31 23.73
CA TRP A 795 8.63 -14.15 23.41
C TRP A 795 9.31 -14.37 22.07
N LYS A 796 9.08 -13.48 21.12
CA LYS A 796 9.81 -13.41 19.87
C LYS A 796 11.14 -12.72 20.11
N ILE A 797 12.23 -13.47 19.95
CA ILE A 797 13.60 -12.97 20.02
C ILE A 797 14.07 -12.68 18.59
N ALA A 798 14.50 -11.44 18.34
CA ALA A 798 15.00 -11.01 17.04
C ALA A 798 16.32 -10.23 17.18
N ILE A 799 17.29 -10.55 16.32
CA ILE A 799 18.56 -9.83 16.23
C ILE A 799 18.32 -8.51 15.49
N ILE A 800 18.83 -7.41 16.04
CA ILE A 800 18.80 -6.11 15.38
C ILE A 800 19.86 -6.13 14.28
N ALA A 801 19.41 -5.90 13.04
CA ALA A 801 20.26 -5.94 11.85
C ALA A 801 21.54 -5.10 12.03
N GLY A 802 22.70 -5.71 11.76
CA GLY A 802 24.01 -5.06 11.83
C GLY A 802 24.63 -5.03 13.23
N THR A 803 23.95 -5.61 14.22
CA THR A 803 24.40 -5.62 15.61
C THR A 803 24.42 -7.04 16.18
N ASN A 804 24.95 -7.17 17.40
CA ASN A 804 24.80 -8.37 18.23
C ASN A 804 23.75 -8.16 19.33
N ALA A 805 22.90 -7.13 19.23
CA ALA A 805 21.84 -6.87 20.19
C ALA A 805 20.55 -7.58 19.75
N VAL A 806 19.77 -8.03 20.72
CA VAL A 806 18.45 -8.64 20.48
C VAL A 806 17.35 -7.81 21.10
N THR A 807 16.17 -7.93 20.50
CA THR A 807 14.90 -7.50 21.09
C THR A 807 14.13 -8.71 21.57
N ALA A 808 13.33 -8.53 22.62
CA ALA A 808 12.42 -9.54 23.12
C ALA A 808 11.00 -8.99 23.11
N LEU A 809 10.18 -9.44 22.16
CA LEU A 809 8.80 -9.01 21.99
C LEU A 809 7.84 -10.06 22.54
N ASN A 810 7.01 -9.71 23.51
CA ASN A 810 5.97 -10.60 24.00
C ASN A 810 4.90 -10.83 22.92
N VAL A 811 4.62 -12.08 22.59
CA VAL A 811 3.66 -12.45 21.52
C VAL A 811 2.22 -12.12 21.92
N GLY A 812 1.88 -12.26 23.21
CA GLY A 812 0.52 -12.04 23.70
C GLY A 812 0.16 -10.56 23.82
N SER A 813 1.05 -9.75 24.38
CA SER A 813 0.80 -8.32 24.60
C SER A 813 1.29 -7.41 23.47
N GLY A 814 2.19 -7.91 22.61
CA GLY A 814 2.88 -7.10 21.61
C GLY A 814 3.86 -6.09 22.21
N SER A 815 4.26 -6.25 23.47
CA SER A 815 5.16 -5.33 24.17
C SER A 815 6.60 -5.86 24.16
N PHE A 816 7.56 -4.98 23.91
CA PHE A 816 8.98 -5.31 24.09
C PHE A 816 9.34 -5.33 25.57
N ALA A 817 10.24 -6.23 25.96
CA ALA A 817 10.89 -6.17 27.26
C ALA A 817 11.80 -4.95 27.32
N SER A 818 11.54 -4.06 28.29
CA SER A 818 12.29 -2.83 28.52
C SER A 818 12.56 -2.62 30.01
N SER A 819 13.68 -2.00 30.36
CA SER A 819 13.86 -1.40 31.68
C SER A 819 13.04 -0.11 31.77
N SER A 820 12.44 0.15 32.93
CA SER A 820 11.94 1.47 33.28
C SER A 820 13.10 2.47 33.33
N TRP A 821 12.82 3.75 33.04
CA TRP A 821 13.84 4.80 33.12
C TRP A 821 13.97 5.34 34.56
N PRO A 822 15.20 5.59 35.04
CA PRO A 822 16.50 5.30 34.42
C PRO A 822 16.92 3.84 34.59
N PRO A 823 17.73 3.26 33.69
CA PRO A 823 18.27 1.90 33.85
C PRO A 823 19.36 1.89 34.94
N VAL A 824 18.96 1.54 36.16
CA VAL A 824 19.84 1.44 37.35
C VAL A 824 19.67 0.08 38.04
N SER A 825 20.48 -0.23 39.05
CA SER A 825 20.31 -1.46 39.85
C SER A 825 18.89 -1.54 40.41
N ASP A 826 18.34 -2.76 40.46
CA ASP A 826 17.01 -3.07 41.01
C ASP A 826 15.85 -2.36 40.29
N GLN A 827 16.10 -1.83 39.09
CA GLN A 827 15.07 -1.20 38.28
C GLN A 827 14.08 -2.23 37.73
N GLN A 828 12.82 -1.83 37.68
CA GLN A 828 11.74 -2.68 37.19
C GLN A 828 11.84 -2.91 35.68
N LEU A 829 11.61 -4.16 35.26
CA LEU A 829 11.37 -4.51 33.86
C LEU A 829 9.88 -4.40 33.53
N VAL A 830 9.59 -3.83 32.38
CA VAL A 830 8.24 -3.52 31.90
C VAL A 830 8.08 -3.92 30.43
N GLY A 831 6.86 -4.24 30.04
CA GLY A 831 6.43 -4.28 28.66
C GLY A 831 6.21 -2.86 28.14
N SER A 832 6.82 -2.52 27.01
CA SER A 832 6.59 -1.24 26.32
C SER A 832 6.49 -1.42 24.81
N ARG A 833 5.61 -0.64 24.17
CA ARG A 833 5.56 -0.42 22.72
C ARG A 833 6.16 0.94 22.33
N SER A 834 6.34 1.83 23.30
CA SER A 834 7.07 3.09 23.16
C SER A 834 8.52 2.93 23.63
N LEU A 835 9.42 2.65 22.68
CA LEU A 835 10.82 2.38 23.00
C LEU A 835 11.63 3.67 23.09
N ALA A 836 12.63 3.68 23.96
CA ALA A 836 13.64 4.73 23.95
C ALA A 836 14.37 4.75 22.61
N VAL A 837 14.83 5.93 22.17
CA VAL A 837 15.64 6.08 20.94
C VAL A 837 16.86 5.16 21.02
N LEU A 838 17.23 4.51 19.91
CA LEU A 838 18.25 3.43 19.85
C LEU A 838 17.97 2.22 20.75
N GLY A 839 16.74 2.07 21.28
CA GLY A 839 16.35 0.99 22.18
C GLY A 839 17.25 0.86 23.41
N VAL A 840 17.76 1.99 23.95
CA VAL A 840 18.75 2.01 25.06
C VAL A 840 18.30 1.20 26.28
N THR A 841 16.99 1.04 26.49
CA THR A 841 16.43 0.26 27.61
C THR A 841 15.77 -1.06 27.19
N SER A 842 15.66 -1.34 25.90
CA SER A 842 14.88 -2.47 25.35
C SER A 842 15.69 -3.42 24.47
N ASN A 843 16.95 -3.08 24.21
CA ASN A 843 17.89 -3.88 23.45
C ASN A 843 18.85 -4.58 24.42
N TRP A 844 19.09 -5.86 24.17
CA TRP A 844 19.83 -6.73 25.08
C TRP A 844 21.06 -7.26 24.37
N VAL A 845 22.23 -7.02 24.96
CA VAL A 845 23.49 -7.68 24.58
C VAL A 845 23.73 -8.74 25.64
N LEU A 846 23.78 -10.02 25.24
CA LEU A 846 23.96 -11.14 26.15
C LEU A 846 25.43 -11.49 26.32
#